data_AF-A0AA36I629-F1
#
_entry.id   AF-A0AA36I629-F1
#
_cell.length_a   1.000
_cell.length_b   1.000
_cell.length_c   1.000
_cell.angle_alpha   90.00
_cell.angle_beta   90.00
_cell.angle_gamma   90.00
#
_symmetry.space_group_name_H-M   'P 1'
#
loop_
_entity.id
_entity.type
_entity.pdbx_description
1 polymer ?
#
loop_
_entity_poly.entity_id
_entity_poly.type
_entity_poly.pdbx_seq_one_letter_code
_entity_poly.pdbx_strand_id
1 'polypeptide(L)'
;MLSAQAVHQAWQRCAESWQSSAQALAVPAAAGSQEEYVQALCARNISSIARSFLSRVVQDERVLFQQTTEKLLLQNLPPRGAYAVWRQLSSALVASQLWLGQWTPGAFLSKTLPASVLLEMLAIPTELLFCDRALPLADVQLWGRAARTLVEASDQVFALLLADLGGSGALKVLADWLRATRLSFEWLDTDEAVPLRALRRHTASLLRMTEADPGGGCQVAQQLARWVRCDADVQPILQPLLDRLLPLALMPDPPQLLPLLADLAADRWPRACIESQATGLDILAVADATLAFVRSSDTMDAEAALAVWQSFAVTMLNGTTDWEDEAEPGIGRHANWWVPMDQVHGAPALPQLFSRLVQEILRLMRLSAGTLTKELQARLEARSAAQSALAAWAGLVGDSSAWSAATWAPLHLVARQLAVNSPQESLAQEVEVVLWFSFTLAASWPEQNAPAAAVVLEINDQLDSFPPTWRALLWMQACCLASTAPPQLCPRLIEWMLQRPPHVAGANELLEITELPYACSLEMACRQLGNITSEAAAERLLSLAFEVPVEHLHPHSADAKARILRAVRHVVGDNTKRLCDVFGQRILPGLWRASQAEGQTGHLAMRVLIAILHSVLASSSTGHHGPEHPVILLWQEYGQCLEAPLLQLQCNIASDGQEQPLAAAVEVLAAACAEPVLLHQALQLLLRTAQIRGAVGAEAADRRKYRFITLDSGLD
;
A
#
# COMPACT_ATOMS: atom_id res chain seq x y z
N MET A 1 11.31 -33.60 37.57
CA MET A 1 9.94 -33.12 37.29
C MET A 1 9.82 -32.91 35.80
N LEU A 2 9.17 -33.83 35.08
CA LEU A 2 8.76 -33.58 33.69
C LEU A 2 7.76 -32.41 33.73
N SER A 3 7.95 -31.38 32.90
CA SER A 3 7.03 -30.24 32.86
C SER A 3 5.62 -30.77 32.55
N ALA A 4 4.57 -30.18 33.13
CA ALA A 4 3.18 -30.54 32.82
C ALA A 4 2.90 -30.52 31.30
N GLN A 5 3.67 -29.73 30.56
CA GLN A 5 3.71 -29.69 29.09
C GLN A 5 4.19 -31.02 28.45
N ALA A 6 5.25 -31.64 28.97
CA ALA A 6 5.77 -32.92 28.46
C ALA A 6 4.80 -34.09 28.72
N VAL A 7 4.13 -34.09 29.87
CA VAL A 7 3.08 -35.07 30.20
C VAL A 7 1.84 -34.86 29.32
N HIS A 8 1.42 -33.62 29.10
CA HIS A 8 0.32 -33.30 28.20
C HIS A 8 0.62 -33.70 26.74
N GLN A 9 1.85 -33.47 26.26
CA GLN A 9 2.29 -33.89 24.92
C GLN A 9 2.36 -35.41 24.76
N ALA A 10 2.76 -36.15 25.80
CA ALA A 10 2.75 -37.61 25.79
C ALA A 10 1.32 -38.17 25.84
N TRP A 11 0.44 -37.55 26.63
CA TRP A 11 -0.97 -37.92 26.77
C TRP A 11 -1.76 -37.74 25.46
N GLN A 12 -1.50 -36.66 24.72
CA GLN A 12 -2.09 -36.39 23.40
C GLN A 12 -1.72 -37.41 22.31
N ARG A 13 -0.71 -38.27 22.52
CA ARG A 13 -0.25 -39.25 21.52
C ARG A 13 -0.88 -40.63 21.67
N CYS A 14 -1.62 -40.90 22.76
CA CYS A 14 -2.28 -42.18 22.97
C CYS A 14 -3.70 -42.17 22.41
N ALA A 15 -4.03 -43.14 21.54
CA ALA A 15 -5.34 -43.25 20.88
C ALA A 15 -6.50 -43.45 21.86
N GLU A 16 -6.27 -44.12 23.00
CA GLU A 16 -7.28 -44.38 24.04
C GLU A 16 -7.44 -43.23 25.05
N SER A 17 -6.60 -42.18 24.96
CA SER A 17 -6.59 -41.08 25.94
C SER A 17 -7.88 -40.25 25.97
N TRP A 18 -8.70 -40.30 24.92
CA TRP A 18 -9.98 -39.61 24.88
C TRP A 18 -10.99 -40.22 25.86
N GLN A 19 -10.95 -41.54 26.09
CA GLN A 19 -11.87 -42.22 27.01
C GLN A 19 -11.61 -41.79 28.46
N SER A 20 -10.33 -41.70 28.86
CA SER A 20 -9.95 -41.17 30.18
C SER A 20 -10.32 -39.70 30.34
N SER A 21 -10.13 -38.90 29.28
CA SER A 21 -10.53 -37.49 29.25
C SER A 21 -12.05 -37.32 29.38
N ALA A 22 -12.82 -38.21 28.74
CA ALA A 22 -14.27 -38.23 28.80
C ALA A 22 -14.78 -38.61 30.19
N GLN A 23 -14.16 -39.60 30.84
CA GLN A 23 -14.47 -39.97 32.22
C GLN A 23 -14.22 -38.82 33.20
N ALA A 24 -13.10 -38.09 33.04
CA ALA A 24 -12.78 -36.93 33.88
C ALA A 24 -13.80 -35.79 33.71
N LEU A 25 -14.30 -35.57 32.49
CA LEU A 25 -15.32 -34.55 32.18
C LEU A 25 -16.75 -34.93 32.60
N ALA A 26 -17.02 -36.22 32.81
CA ALA A 26 -18.33 -36.70 33.27
C ALA A 26 -18.59 -36.40 34.76
N VAL A 27 -17.54 -36.05 35.52
CA VAL A 27 -17.63 -35.65 36.92
C VAL A 27 -17.89 -34.14 36.99
N PRO A 28 -18.99 -33.66 37.60
CA PRO A 28 -19.26 -32.23 37.75
C PRO A 28 -18.12 -31.56 38.52
N ALA A 29 -17.64 -30.40 38.06
CA ALA A 29 -16.63 -29.64 38.81
C ALA A 29 -17.19 -29.22 40.17
N ALA A 30 -16.43 -29.41 41.24
CA ALA A 30 -16.62 -28.64 42.46
C ALA A 30 -16.14 -27.21 42.18
N ALA A 31 -16.82 -26.20 42.72
CA ALA A 31 -16.49 -24.81 42.44
C ALA A 31 -15.04 -24.46 42.89
N GLY A 32 -14.10 -24.35 41.95
CA GLY A 32 -12.69 -24.00 42.19
C GLY A 32 -11.86 -23.87 40.89
N SER A 33 -10.85 -22.99 40.88
CA SER A 33 -10.09 -22.61 39.67
C SER A 33 -9.17 -23.68 39.10
N GLN A 34 -8.77 -24.68 39.90
CA GLN A 34 -7.88 -25.77 39.45
C GLN A 34 -8.62 -26.89 38.72
N GLU A 35 -9.85 -27.21 39.11
CA GLU A 35 -10.67 -28.26 38.46
C GLU A 35 -11.17 -27.82 37.09
N GLU A 36 -11.55 -26.54 36.94
CA GLU A 36 -11.94 -25.96 35.65
C GLU A 36 -10.79 -26.01 34.62
N TYR A 37 -9.55 -25.78 35.06
CA TYR A 37 -8.37 -25.90 34.21
C TYR A 37 -8.14 -27.35 33.73
N VAL A 38 -8.31 -28.34 34.62
CA VAL A 38 -8.19 -29.76 34.27
C VAL A 38 -9.29 -30.17 33.28
N GLN A 39 -10.52 -29.71 33.48
CA GLN A 39 -11.62 -29.95 32.54
C GLN A 39 -11.35 -29.30 31.19
N ALA A 40 -10.85 -28.07 31.14
CA ALA A 40 -10.46 -27.42 29.88
C ALA A 40 -9.34 -28.20 29.16
N LEU A 41 -8.36 -28.74 29.87
CA LEU A 41 -7.32 -29.60 29.29
C LEU A 41 -7.88 -30.92 28.73
N CYS A 42 -8.81 -31.56 29.45
CA CYS A 42 -9.47 -32.78 29.00
C CYS A 42 -10.30 -32.52 27.73
N ALA A 43 -11.07 -31.43 27.70
CA ALA A 43 -11.87 -31.05 26.55
C ALA A 43 -10.99 -30.70 25.33
N ARG A 44 -9.86 -30.00 25.57
CA ARG A 44 -8.86 -29.72 24.54
C ARG A 44 -8.21 -30.99 23.99
N ASN A 45 -7.97 -32.00 24.82
CA ASN A 45 -7.43 -33.29 24.35
C ASN A 45 -8.42 -34.00 23.43
N ILE A 46 -9.70 -34.07 23.81
CA ILE A 46 -10.77 -34.65 22.99
C ILE A 46 -10.89 -33.91 21.65
N SER A 47 -10.90 -32.58 21.67
CA SER A 47 -10.90 -31.73 20.47
C SER A 47 -9.68 -31.99 19.56
N SER A 48 -8.48 -32.10 20.15
CA SER A 48 -7.26 -32.41 19.41
C SER A 48 -7.31 -33.78 18.74
N ILE A 49 -7.92 -34.78 19.38
CA ILE A 49 -8.07 -36.13 18.81
C ILE A 49 -9.10 -36.13 17.69
N ALA A 50 -10.22 -35.42 17.88
CA ALA A 50 -11.27 -35.28 16.87
C ALA A 50 -10.82 -34.53 15.60
N ARG A 51 -9.82 -33.65 15.70
CA ARG A 51 -9.23 -33.04 14.49
C ARG A 51 -8.62 -34.11 13.58
N SER A 52 -7.87 -35.06 14.15
CA SER A 52 -7.35 -36.22 13.41
C SER A 52 -8.24 -37.46 13.52
N PHE A 53 -9.57 -37.29 13.50
CA PHE A 53 -10.53 -38.34 13.88
C PHE A 53 -10.33 -39.66 13.13
N LEU A 54 -10.13 -39.58 11.81
CA LEU A 54 -10.00 -40.76 10.96
C LEU A 54 -8.73 -41.57 11.21
N SER A 55 -7.64 -40.93 11.62
CA SER A 55 -6.36 -41.58 11.88
C SER A 55 -6.16 -41.95 13.35
N ARG A 56 -6.82 -41.27 14.29
CA ARG A 56 -6.63 -41.47 15.73
C ARG A 56 -7.73 -42.27 16.42
N VAL A 57 -8.93 -42.37 15.83
CA VAL A 57 -10.05 -43.12 16.40
C VAL A 57 -10.36 -44.34 15.54
N VAL A 58 -10.28 -45.52 16.17
CA VAL A 58 -10.56 -46.82 15.55
C VAL A 58 -11.99 -46.83 15.03
N GLN A 59 -12.21 -47.42 13.85
CA GLN A 59 -13.49 -47.39 13.15
C GLN A 59 -14.68 -47.83 14.02
N ASP A 60 -14.50 -48.87 14.82
CA ASP A 60 -15.54 -49.43 15.69
C ASP A 60 -15.89 -48.51 16.88
N GLU A 61 -15.00 -47.61 17.27
CA GLU A 61 -15.20 -46.68 18.40
C GLU A 61 -15.75 -45.31 17.97
N ARG A 62 -15.81 -45.01 16.67
CA ARG A 62 -16.18 -43.66 16.18
C ARG A 62 -17.58 -43.22 16.61
N VAL A 63 -18.55 -44.13 16.55
CA VAL A 63 -19.93 -43.85 16.98
C VAL A 63 -19.98 -43.60 18.49
N LEU A 64 -19.25 -44.40 19.27
CA LEU A 64 -19.18 -44.24 20.72
C LEU A 64 -18.51 -42.91 21.10
N PHE A 65 -17.44 -42.51 20.41
CA PHE A 65 -16.79 -41.21 20.57
C PHE A 65 -17.78 -40.07 20.34
N GLN A 66 -18.54 -40.10 19.24
CA GLN A 66 -19.51 -39.06 18.89
C GLN A 66 -20.61 -38.94 19.95
N GLN A 67 -21.22 -40.06 20.34
CA GLN A 67 -22.28 -40.10 21.35
C GLN A 67 -21.80 -39.65 22.73
N THR A 68 -20.59 -40.06 23.12
CA THR A 68 -19.98 -39.64 24.40
C THR A 68 -19.68 -38.15 24.39
N THR A 69 -19.08 -37.64 23.31
CA THR A 69 -18.78 -36.21 23.16
C THR A 69 -20.05 -35.37 23.19
N GLU A 70 -21.11 -35.80 22.50
CA GLU A 70 -22.41 -35.12 22.49
C GLU A 70 -23.04 -35.10 23.89
N LYS A 71 -23.01 -36.21 24.61
CA LYS A 71 -23.49 -36.29 26.00
C LYS A 71 -22.72 -35.33 26.91
N LEU A 72 -21.39 -35.30 26.80
CA LEU A 72 -20.54 -34.40 27.59
C LEU A 72 -20.81 -32.93 27.24
N LEU A 73 -21.01 -32.61 25.96
CA LEU A 73 -21.36 -31.26 25.52
C LEU A 73 -22.64 -30.81 26.22
N LEU A 74 -23.72 -31.60 26.14
CA LEU A 74 -25.01 -31.28 26.76
C LEU A 74 -24.92 -31.08 28.27
N GLN A 75 -24.03 -31.80 28.95
CA GLN A 75 -23.79 -31.66 30.40
C GLN A 75 -23.04 -30.37 30.76
N ASN A 76 -22.22 -29.85 29.84
CA ASN A 76 -21.35 -28.69 30.05
C ASN A 76 -21.86 -27.42 29.37
N LEU A 77 -23.12 -27.39 28.91
CA LEU A 77 -23.69 -26.17 28.34
C LEU A 77 -23.92 -25.08 29.39
N PRO A 78 -23.99 -23.79 28.98
CA PRO A 78 -24.43 -22.71 29.83
C PRO A 78 -25.80 -23.00 30.47
N PRO A 79 -26.06 -22.56 31.72
CA PRO A 79 -25.21 -21.65 32.52
C PRO A 79 -24.15 -22.36 33.39
N ARG A 80 -24.05 -23.70 33.33
CA ARG A 80 -23.27 -24.48 34.31
C ARG A 80 -21.83 -24.77 33.89
N GLY A 81 -21.55 -24.89 32.59
CA GLY A 81 -20.21 -25.19 32.11
C GLY A 81 -19.42 -23.97 31.62
N ALA A 82 -18.10 -24.06 31.76
CA ALA A 82 -17.16 -23.04 31.32
C ALA A 82 -17.08 -22.96 29.80
N TYR A 83 -16.93 -21.73 29.26
CA TYR A 83 -16.81 -21.47 27.83
C TYR A 83 -15.71 -22.31 27.17
N ALA A 84 -14.54 -22.39 27.80
CA ALA A 84 -13.40 -23.14 27.30
C ALA A 84 -13.66 -24.66 27.18
N VAL A 85 -14.58 -25.22 27.97
CA VAL A 85 -14.90 -26.65 27.97
C VAL A 85 -15.90 -26.96 26.86
N TRP A 86 -17.06 -26.30 26.84
CA TRP A 86 -18.10 -26.62 25.86
C TRP A 86 -17.69 -26.21 24.44
N ARG A 87 -16.92 -25.13 24.24
CA ARG A 87 -16.40 -24.77 22.91
C ARG A 87 -15.49 -25.86 22.34
N GLN A 88 -14.64 -26.47 23.17
CA GLN A 88 -13.77 -27.57 22.73
C GLN A 88 -14.56 -28.85 22.46
N LEU A 89 -15.59 -29.16 23.26
CA LEU A 89 -16.46 -30.30 23.00
C LEU A 89 -17.31 -30.11 21.74
N SER A 90 -17.80 -28.90 21.49
CA SER A 90 -18.45 -28.53 20.22
C SER A 90 -17.48 -28.71 19.05
N SER A 91 -16.24 -28.24 19.18
CA SER A 91 -15.22 -28.40 18.14
C SER A 91 -14.91 -29.87 17.88
N ALA A 92 -14.82 -30.69 18.92
CA ALA A 92 -14.62 -32.13 18.80
C ALA A 92 -15.77 -32.83 18.09
N LEU A 93 -17.01 -32.52 18.47
CA LEU A 93 -18.19 -33.13 17.89
C LEU A 93 -18.33 -32.77 16.41
N VAL A 94 -18.22 -31.48 16.08
CA VAL A 94 -18.28 -31.00 14.70
C VAL A 94 -17.16 -31.61 13.85
N ALA A 95 -15.91 -31.61 14.33
CA ALA A 95 -14.79 -32.22 13.61
C ALA A 95 -15.04 -33.71 13.32
N SER A 96 -15.50 -34.47 14.33
CA SER A 96 -15.76 -35.90 14.17
C SER A 96 -16.86 -36.24 13.15
N GLN A 97 -17.79 -35.32 12.91
CA GLN A 97 -18.87 -35.48 11.92
C GLN A 97 -18.47 -34.93 10.55
N LEU A 98 -17.78 -33.79 10.52
CA LEU A 98 -17.37 -33.09 9.31
C LEU A 98 -16.41 -33.94 8.47
N TRP A 99 -15.40 -34.54 9.09
CA TRP A 99 -14.44 -35.41 8.39
C TRP A 99 -15.05 -36.71 7.85
N LEU A 100 -16.19 -37.13 8.39
CA LEU A 100 -16.96 -38.26 7.88
C LEU A 100 -17.96 -37.87 6.80
N GLY A 101 -18.14 -36.58 6.54
CA GLY A 101 -19.17 -36.06 5.66
C GLY A 101 -20.59 -36.27 6.18
N GLN A 102 -20.76 -36.26 7.51
CA GLN A 102 -22.02 -36.57 8.20
C GLN A 102 -22.57 -35.37 8.98
N TRP A 103 -21.88 -34.24 8.96
CA TRP A 103 -22.29 -33.07 9.71
C TRP A 103 -23.57 -32.48 9.11
N THR A 104 -24.59 -32.28 9.95
CA THR A 104 -25.83 -31.61 9.56
C THR A 104 -26.31 -30.68 10.67
N PRO A 105 -26.81 -29.47 10.34
CA PRO A 105 -27.38 -28.56 11.34
C PRO A 105 -28.59 -29.17 12.05
N GLY A 106 -29.42 -29.93 11.32
CA GLY A 106 -30.66 -30.53 11.82
C GLY A 106 -30.49 -31.48 13.01
N ALA A 107 -29.35 -32.14 13.14
CA ALA A 107 -29.06 -32.99 14.30
C ALA A 107 -29.09 -32.20 15.62
N PHE A 108 -28.63 -30.94 15.60
CA PHE A 108 -28.56 -30.07 16.77
C PHE A 108 -29.88 -29.35 17.06
N LEU A 109 -30.69 -29.05 16.04
CA LEU A 109 -32.00 -28.39 16.17
C LEU A 109 -33.04 -29.23 16.92
N SER A 110 -32.86 -30.55 16.96
CA SER A 110 -33.69 -31.44 17.79
C SER A 110 -33.55 -31.16 19.29
N LYS A 111 -32.52 -30.39 19.70
CA LYS A 111 -32.20 -30.05 21.08
C LYS A 111 -32.25 -28.52 21.22
N THR A 112 -33.05 -28.00 22.15
CA THR A 112 -33.18 -26.55 22.42
C THR A 112 -31.89 -25.99 23.02
N LEU A 113 -30.89 -25.73 22.17
CA LEU A 113 -29.62 -25.10 22.55
C LEU A 113 -29.79 -23.57 22.69
N PRO A 114 -29.03 -22.91 23.58
CA PRO A 114 -28.96 -21.45 23.60
C PRO A 114 -28.47 -20.88 22.26
N ALA A 115 -29.02 -19.75 21.84
CA ALA A 115 -28.69 -19.10 20.57
C ALA A 115 -27.18 -18.83 20.40
N SER A 116 -26.48 -18.42 21.47
CA SER A 116 -25.03 -18.20 21.46
C SER A 116 -24.22 -19.47 21.22
N VAL A 117 -24.66 -20.61 21.76
CA VAL A 117 -24.02 -21.91 21.53
C VAL A 117 -24.28 -22.36 20.10
N LEU A 118 -25.50 -22.17 19.58
CA LEU A 118 -25.85 -22.55 18.23
C LEU A 118 -25.04 -21.75 17.20
N LEU A 119 -24.92 -20.43 17.36
CA LEU A 119 -24.08 -19.58 16.52
C LEU A 119 -22.62 -20.04 16.49
N GLU A 120 -22.05 -20.34 17.66
CA GLU A 120 -20.69 -20.84 17.79
C GLU A 120 -20.52 -22.20 17.10
N MET A 121 -21.46 -23.12 17.27
CA MET A 121 -21.43 -24.43 16.61
C MET A 121 -21.56 -24.32 15.09
N LEU A 122 -22.31 -23.34 14.58
CA LEU A 122 -22.40 -23.04 13.16
C LEU A 122 -21.10 -22.43 12.62
N ALA A 123 -20.30 -21.71 13.41
CA ALA A 123 -19.02 -21.16 12.96
C ALA A 123 -17.89 -22.22 12.85
N ILE A 124 -17.93 -23.28 13.66
CA ILE A 124 -16.84 -24.27 13.75
C ILE A 124 -16.50 -24.94 12.41
N PRO A 125 -17.46 -25.39 11.57
CA PRO A 125 -17.13 -26.05 10.31
C PRO A 125 -16.23 -25.23 9.40
N THR A 126 -16.46 -23.91 9.32
CA THR A 126 -15.67 -23.01 8.47
C THR A 126 -14.27 -22.78 9.05
N GLU A 127 -14.15 -22.68 10.37
CA GLU A 127 -12.86 -22.60 11.07
C GLU A 127 -12.02 -23.88 10.91
N LEU A 128 -12.65 -25.05 10.90
CA LEU A 128 -11.96 -26.34 10.80
C LEU A 128 -11.45 -26.62 9.40
N LEU A 129 -12.16 -26.17 8.37
CA LEU A 129 -11.81 -26.45 6.97
C LEU A 129 -10.44 -25.86 6.62
N PHE A 130 -10.15 -24.62 7.02
CA PHE A 130 -8.89 -23.93 6.69
C PHE A 130 -7.87 -23.93 7.83
N CYS A 131 -7.98 -24.87 8.78
CA CYS A 131 -7.04 -24.94 9.89
C CYS A 131 -5.88 -25.87 9.57
N ASP A 132 -4.67 -25.33 9.41
CA ASP A 132 -3.42 -26.09 9.19
C ASP A 132 -3.15 -27.15 10.27
N ARG A 133 -3.76 -26.98 11.45
CA ARG A 133 -3.62 -27.89 12.60
C ARG A 133 -4.67 -29.00 12.59
N ALA A 134 -5.60 -29.04 11.64
CA ALA A 134 -6.77 -29.89 11.69
C ALA A 134 -6.64 -31.25 10.98
N LEU A 135 -5.63 -31.52 10.15
CA LEU A 135 -5.22 -32.85 9.62
C LEU A 135 -3.94 -32.64 8.77
N PRO A 136 -3.19 -33.70 8.36
CA PRO A 136 -2.04 -33.52 7.48
C PRO A 136 -2.53 -32.99 6.13
N LEU A 137 -1.89 -31.91 5.67
CA LEU A 137 -2.20 -31.06 4.50
C LEU A 137 -2.27 -31.78 3.13
N ALA A 138 -2.34 -33.12 3.08
CA ALA A 138 -2.16 -33.91 1.86
C ALA A 138 -3.35 -34.79 1.44
N ASP A 139 -4.40 -34.96 2.24
CA ASP A 139 -5.51 -35.87 1.90
C ASP A 139 -6.70 -35.16 1.22
N VAL A 140 -6.54 -34.83 -0.07
CA VAL A 140 -7.54 -34.12 -0.90
C VAL A 140 -8.94 -34.76 -0.83
N GLN A 141 -9.06 -36.08 -0.62
CA GLN A 141 -10.37 -36.73 -0.53
C GLN A 141 -11.14 -36.34 0.73
N LEU A 142 -10.45 -36.11 1.85
CA LEU A 142 -11.07 -35.65 3.09
C LEU A 142 -11.55 -34.21 2.97
N TRP A 143 -10.74 -33.35 2.35
CA TRP A 143 -11.10 -31.97 2.05
C TRP A 143 -12.33 -31.93 1.15
N GLY A 144 -12.35 -32.71 0.06
CA GLY A 144 -13.52 -32.82 -0.82
C GLY A 144 -14.79 -33.31 -0.11
N ARG A 145 -14.70 -34.24 0.86
CA ARG A 145 -15.88 -34.69 1.65
C ARG A 145 -16.38 -33.60 2.59
N ALA A 146 -15.48 -32.96 3.32
CA ALA A 146 -15.84 -31.86 4.23
C ALA A 146 -16.45 -30.70 3.44
N ALA A 147 -15.78 -30.25 2.38
CA ALA A 147 -16.25 -29.24 1.43
C ALA A 147 -17.66 -29.52 0.92
N ARG A 148 -17.93 -30.76 0.44
CA ARG A 148 -19.25 -31.17 -0.02
C ARG A 148 -20.31 -31.03 1.07
N THR A 149 -19.96 -31.42 2.30
CA THR A 149 -20.86 -31.34 3.45
C THR A 149 -21.23 -29.90 3.78
N LEU A 150 -20.28 -28.95 3.66
CA LEU A 150 -20.59 -27.53 3.84
C LEU A 150 -21.57 -27.04 2.76
N VAL A 151 -21.32 -27.36 1.49
CA VAL A 151 -22.18 -26.96 0.37
C VAL A 151 -23.60 -27.52 0.56
N GLU A 152 -23.74 -28.80 0.90
CA GLU A 152 -25.04 -29.45 1.12
C GLU A 152 -25.79 -28.89 2.34
N ALA A 153 -25.07 -28.47 3.39
CA ALA A 153 -25.67 -27.91 4.59
C ALA A 153 -26.07 -26.42 4.45
N SER A 154 -25.64 -25.73 3.40
CA SER A 154 -25.76 -24.27 3.26
C SER A 154 -27.20 -23.76 3.41
N ASP A 155 -28.18 -24.42 2.78
CA ASP A 155 -29.60 -24.01 2.84
C ASP A 155 -30.15 -24.03 4.28
N GLN A 156 -29.84 -25.10 5.03
CA GLN A 156 -30.27 -25.23 6.43
C GLN A 156 -29.56 -24.19 7.32
N VAL A 157 -28.25 -23.98 7.11
CA VAL A 157 -27.49 -22.99 7.89
C VAL A 157 -27.99 -21.58 7.63
N PHE A 158 -28.20 -21.19 6.37
CA PHE A 158 -28.68 -19.86 6.01
C PHE A 158 -30.08 -19.60 6.56
N ALA A 159 -30.97 -20.60 6.49
CA ALA A 159 -32.28 -20.51 7.11
C ALA A 159 -32.18 -20.26 8.62
N LEU A 160 -31.33 -20.99 9.34
CA LEU A 160 -31.16 -20.82 10.80
C LEU A 160 -30.59 -19.46 11.18
N LEU A 161 -29.55 -19.01 10.48
CA LEU A 161 -28.90 -17.73 10.76
C LEU A 161 -29.86 -16.55 10.51
N LEU A 162 -30.62 -16.60 9.41
CA LEU A 162 -31.42 -15.48 8.93
C LEU A 162 -32.89 -15.48 9.42
N ALA A 163 -33.43 -16.64 9.82
CA ALA A 163 -34.81 -16.75 10.31
C ALA A 163 -34.89 -16.86 11.84
N ASP A 164 -34.07 -17.74 12.45
CA ASP A 164 -34.28 -18.18 13.83
C ASP A 164 -33.34 -17.51 14.84
N LEU A 165 -32.10 -17.19 14.44
CA LEU A 165 -31.09 -16.64 15.35
C LEU A 165 -31.04 -15.11 15.35
N GLY A 166 -31.15 -14.47 14.17
CA GLY A 166 -31.47 -13.04 13.99
C GLY A 166 -30.65 -12.00 14.77
N GLY A 167 -29.51 -12.37 15.36
CA GLY A 167 -28.78 -11.56 16.35
C GLY A 167 -27.36 -11.17 15.97
N SER A 168 -26.70 -10.41 16.86
CA SER A 168 -25.32 -9.94 16.68
C SER A 168 -24.35 -11.09 16.41
N GLY A 169 -23.64 -11.05 15.29
CA GLY A 169 -22.68 -12.08 14.87
C GLY A 169 -23.22 -13.12 13.89
N ALA A 170 -24.54 -13.21 13.66
CA ALA A 170 -25.09 -14.13 12.67
C ALA A 170 -24.65 -13.81 11.23
N LEU A 171 -24.56 -12.52 10.88
CA LEU A 171 -24.07 -12.09 9.56
C LEU A 171 -22.58 -12.38 9.37
N LYS A 172 -21.78 -12.28 10.45
CA LYS A 172 -20.37 -12.68 10.42
C LYS A 172 -20.23 -14.17 10.14
N VAL A 173 -20.96 -15.01 10.86
CA VAL A 173 -20.97 -16.47 10.62
C VAL A 173 -21.44 -16.76 9.19
N LEU A 174 -22.45 -16.06 8.69
CA LEU A 174 -22.90 -16.19 7.30
C LEU A 174 -21.79 -15.83 6.29
N ALA A 175 -21.05 -14.74 6.52
CA ALA A 175 -19.92 -14.37 5.69
C ALA A 175 -18.82 -15.45 5.72
N ASP A 176 -18.48 -15.97 6.89
CA ASP A 176 -17.50 -17.07 7.03
C ASP A 176 -17.95 -18.33 6.28
N TRP A 177 -19.25 -18.62 6.28
CA TRP A 177 -19.83 -19.71 5.49
C TRP A 177 -19.75 -19.48 3.98
N LEU A 178 -20.06 -18.27 3.52
CA LEU A 178 -19.94 -17.91 2.11
C LEU A 178 -18.48 -18.00 1.63
N ARG A 179 -17.54 -17.51 2.44
CA ARG A 179 -16.11 -17.67 2.17
C ARG A 179 -15.72 -19.15 2.07
N ALA A 180 -16.09 -19.93 3.08
CA ALA A 180 -15.71 -21.34 3.13
C ALA A 180 -16.29 -22.17 2.00
N THR A 181 -17.55 -21.92 1.65
CA THR A 181 -18.22 -22.61 0.54
C THR A 181 -17.67 -22.19 -0.81
N ARG A 182 -17.34 -20.90 -1.02
CA ARG A 182 -16.69 -20.44 -2.25
C ARG A 182 -15.33 -21.11 -2.46
N LEU A 183 -14.47 -21.10 -1.45
CA LEU A 183 -13.15 -21.74 -1.51
C LEU A 183 -13.25 -23.27 -1.64
N SER A 184 -14.31 -23.87 -1.11
CA SER A 184 -14.55 -25.31 -1.20
C SER A 184 -14.67 -25.84 -2.64
N PHE A 185 -15.07 -25.00 -3.60
CA PHE A 185 -15.20 -25.41 -5.00
C PHE A 185 -13.84 -25.69 -5.68
N GLU A 186 -12.73 -25.40 -5.04
CA GLU A 186 -11.41 -25.88 -5.49
C GLU A 186 -11.30 -27.40 -5.46
N TRP A 187 -12.00 -28.06 -4.52
CA TRP A 187 -11.98 -29.51 -4.34
C TRP A 187 -13.23 -30.20 -4.88
N LEU A 188 -14.19 -29.45 -5.42
CA LEU A 188 -15.50 -29.97 -5.85
C LEU A 188 -15.73 -29.72 -7.34
N ASP A 189 -16.28 -30.72 -8.02
CA ASP A 189 -16.80 -30.58 -9.38
C ASP A 189 -18.33 -30.57 -9.33
N THR A 190 -18.88 -29.46 -8.81
CA THR A 190 -20.32 -29.27 -8.59
C THR A 190 -20.74 -27.85 -8.93
N ASP A 191 -22.04 -27.65 -9.14
CA ASP A 191 -22.63 -26.34 -9.44
C ASP A 191 -22.38 -25.30 -8.33
N GLU A 192 -21.53 -24.31 -8.62
CA GLU A 192 -21.13 -23.24 -7.70
C GLU A 192 -22.30 -22.34 -7.28
N ALA A 193 -23.40 -22.31 -8.03
CA ALA A 193 -24.54 -21.46 -7.72
C ALA A 193 -25.48 -22.05 -6.64
N VAL A 194 -25.29 -23.31 -6.21
CA VAL A 194 -26.19 -23.97 -5.25
C VAL A 194 -26.32 -23.18 -3.93
N PRO A 195 -25.24 -22.75 -3.25
CA PRO A 195 -25.34 -21.95 -2.03
C PRO A 195 -26.01 -20.60 -2.27
N LEU A 196 -25.73 -19.95 -3.41
CA LEU A 196 -26.30 -18.65 -3.75
C LEU A 196 -27.83 -18.72 -3.92
N ARG A 197 -28.32 -19.76 -4.62
CA ARG A 197 -29.78 -19.98 -4.78
C ARG A 197 -30.46 -20.26 -3.44
N ALA A 198 -29.77 -20.92 -2.52
CA ALA A 198 -30.27 -21.12 -1.16
C ALA A 198 -30.35 -19.78 -0.40
N LEU A 199 -29.28 -18.98 -0.42
CA LEU A 199 -29.24 -17.67 0.22
C LEU A 199 -30.33 -16.72 -0.34
N ARG A 200 -30.58 -16.78 -1.65
CA ARG A 200 -31.60 -15.96 -2.33
C ARG A 200 -33.01 -16.12 -1.75
N ARG A 201 -33.35 -17.30 -1.20
CA ARG A 201 -34.66 -17.53 -0.56
C ARG A 201 -34.84 -16.70 0.72
N HIS A 202 -33.73 -16.25 1.30
CA HIS A 202 -33.68 -15.52 2.57
C HIS A 202 -33.25 -14.06 2.40
N THR A 203 -33.18 -13.53 1.17
CA THR A 203 -32.72 -12.16 0.89
C THR A 203 -33.47 -11.11 1.72
N ALA A 204 -34.79 -11.20 1.87
CA ALA A 204 -35.56 -10.23 2.66
C ALA A 204 -35.11 -10.17 4.14
N SER A 205 -34.83 -11.34 4.75
CA SER A 205 -34.31 -11.41 6.11
C SER A 205 -32.88 -10.88 6.21
N LEU A 206 -32.02 -11.24 5.25
CA LEU A 206 -30.64 -10.75 5.15
C LEU A 206 -30.59 -9.22 5.07
N LEU A 207 -31.45 -8.63 4.24
CA LEU A 207 -31.54 -7.20 4.07
C LEU A 207 -31.98 -6.50 5.37
N ARG A 208 -32.99 -7.03 6.06
CA ARG A 208 -33.44 -6.52 7.36
C ARG A 208 -32.35 -6.62 8.44
N MET A 209 -31.59 -7.70 8.45
CA MET A 209 -30.47 -7.86 9.39
C MET A 209 -29.33 -6.91 9.06
N THR A 210 -29.06 -6.66 7.78
CA THR A 210 -28.05 -5.69 7.34
C THR A 210 -28.39 -4.26 7.76
N GLU A 211 -29.67 -3.89 7.82
CA GLU A 211 -30.08 -2.59 8.39
C GLU A 211 -29.78 -2.49 9.89
N ALA A 212 -29.86 -3.60 10.63
CA ALA A 212 -29.57 -3.64 12.06
C ALA A 212 -28.06 -3.78 12.37
N ASP A 213 -27.30 -4.45 11.51
CA ASP A 213 -25.84 -4.64 11.59
C ASP A 213 -25.20 -4.41 10.22
N PRO A 214 -24.94 -3.14 9.85
CA PRO A 214 -24.32 -2.81 8.56
C PRO A 214 -22.90 -3.37 8.41
N GLY A 215 -22.15 -3.50 9.51
CA GLY A 215 -20.79 -4.05 9.49
C GLY A 215 -20.78 -5.53 9.09
N GLY A 216 -21.66 -6.34 9.69
CA GLY A 216 -21.88 -7.72 9.26
C GLY A 216 -22.42 -7.82 7.83
N GLY A 217 -23.30 -6.90 7.45
CA GLY A 217 -23.80 -6.80 6.06
C GLY A 217 -22.70 -6.54 5.04
N CYS A 218 -21.73 -5.68 5.36
CA CYS A 218 -20.55 -5.41 4.52
C CYS A 218 -19.72 -6.68 4.31
N GLN A 219 -19.50 -7.49 5.36
CA GLN A 219 -18.76 -8.76 5.25
C GLN A 219 -19.48 -9.77 4.35
N VAL A 220 -20.82 -9.86 4.43
CA VAL A 220 -21.61 -10.72 3.54
C VAL A 220 -21.52 -10.22 2.09
N ALA A 221 -21.72 -8.92 1.87
CA ALA A 221 -21.58 -8.32 0.54
C ALA A 221 -20.17 -8.51 -0.04
N GLN A 222 -19.14 -8.47 0.80
CA GLN A 222 -17.75 -8.67 0.41
C GLN A 222 -17.55 -10.09 -0.13
N GLN A 223 -18.05 -11.11 0.57
CA GLN A 223 -17.94 -12.50 0.10
C GLN A 223 -18.76 -12.78 -1.16
N LEU A 224 -19.89 -12.07 -1.35
CA LEU A 224 -20.66 -12.12 -2.58
C LEU A 224 -19.94 -11.43 -3.74
N ALA A 225 -19.27 -10.30 -3.50
CA ALA A 225 -18.48 -9.59 -4.52
C ALA A 225 -17.36 -10.47 -5.08
N ARG A 226 -16.72 -11.27 -4.22
CA ARG A 226 -15.65 -12.23 -4.56
C ARG A 226 -16.13 -13.52 -5.25
N TRP A 227 -17.43 -13.75 -5.38
CA TRP A 227 -17.95 -14.98 -5.97
C TRP A 227 -17.87 -14.91 -7.50
N VAL A 228 -17.09 -15.75 -8.17
CA VAL A 228 -16.87 -15.65 -9.62
C VAL A 228 -17.82 -16.60 -10.38
N ARG A 229 -18.08 -16.37 -11.68
CA ARG A 229 -18.82 -17.26 -12.62
C ARG A 229 -20.32 -17.45 -12.39
N CYS A 230 -20.89 -16.99 -11.28
CA CYS A 230 -22.31 -17.13 -10.95
C CYS A 230 -23.07 -15.79 -10.93
N ASP A 231 -22.74 -14.86 -11.83
CA ASP A 231 -23.23 -13.47 -11.78
C ASP A 231 -24.76 -13.36 -11.72
N ALA A 232 -25.46 -14.19 -12.49
CA ALA A 232 -26.93 -14.23 -12.51
C ALA A 232 -27.56 -14.65 -11.18
N ASP A 233 -26.85 -15.43 -10.36
CA ASP A 233 -27.31 -15.89 -9.04
C ASP A 233 -26.83 -14.95 -7.92
N VAL A 234 -25.64 -14.35 -8.04
CA VAL A 234 -25.08 -13.38 -7.08
C VAL A 234 -25.84 -12.06 -7.12
N GLN A 235 -26.08 -11.51 -8.32
CA GLN A 235 -26.55 -10.13 -8.46
C GLN A 235 -27.90 -9.84 -7.79
N PRO A 236 -28.91 -10.73 -7.84
CA PRO A 236 -30.19 -10.51 -7.15
C PRO A 236 -30.06 -10.38 -5.62
N ILE A 237 -28.92 -10.77 -5.05
CA ILE A 237 -28.61 -10.69 -3.62
C ILE A 237 -27.68 -9.50 -3.34
N LEU A 238 -26.64 -9.33 -4.16
CA LEU A 238 -25.63 -8.30 -3.98
C LEU A 238 -26.19 -6.89 -4.22
N GLN A 239 -26.95 -6.65 -5.29
CA GLN A 239 -27.45 -5.28 -5.58
C GLN A 239 -28.31 -4.72 -4.45
N PRO A 240 -29.31 -5.45 -3.92
CA PRO A 240 -30.14 -4.92 -2.85
C PRO A 240 -29.35 -4.66 -1.55
N LEU A 241 -28.25 -5.40 -1.31
CA LEU A 241 -27.34 -5.11 -0.20
C LEU A 241 -26.57 -3.82 -0.44
N LEU A 242 -26.02 -3.64 -1.64
CA LEU A 242 -25.29 -2.43 -2.01
C LEU A 242 -26.20 -1.18 -1.96
N ASP A 243 -27.45 -1.29 -2.40
CA ASP A 243 -28.44 -0.21 -2.32
C ASP A 243 -28.66 0.29 -0.88
N ARG A 244 -28.49 -0.60 0.12
CA ARG A 244 -28.59 -0.26 1.56
C ARG A 244 -27.27 0.20 2.17
N LEU A 245 -26.15 -0.37 1.72
CA LEU A 245 -24.83 -0.19 2.31
C LEU A 245 -24.09 1.02 1.75
N LEU A 246 -24.08 1.23 0.43
CA LEU A 246 -23.33 2.31 -0.21
C LEU A 246 -23.74 3.71 0.26
N PRO A 247 -25.03 4.04 0.47
CA PRO A 247 -25.42 5.34 1.00
C PRO A 247 -24.86 5.65 2.40
N LEU A 248 -24.49 4.61 3.17
CA LEU A 248 -23.91 4.78 4.50
C LEU A 248 -22.49 5.35 4.47
N ALA A 249 -21.83 5.37 3.30
CA ALA A 249 -20.54 6.04 3.12
C ALA A 249 -20.60 7.55 3.40
N LEU A 250 -21.79 8.16 3.33
CA LEU A 250 -22.01 9.58 3.62
C LEU A 250 -22.25 9.87 5.11
N MET A 251 -22.29 8.84 5.95
CA MET A 251 -22.50 8.99 7.39
C MET A 251 -21.18 9.39 8.10
N PRO A 252 -21.24 10.05 9.27
CA PRO A 252 -20.04 10.46 10.01
C PRO A 252 -19.14 9.30 10.43
N ASP A 253 -19.74 8.17 10.81
CA ASP A 253 -19.07 6.92 11.17
C ASP A 253 -19.53 5.83 10.18
N PRO A 254 -18.97 5.80 8.96
CA PRO A 254 -19.38 4.81 7.98
C PRO A 254 -18.97 3.40 8.46
N PRO A 255 -19.77 2.35 8.15
CA PRO A 255 -19.34 0.99 8.39
C PRO A 255 -18.09 0.66 7.55
N GLN A 256 -17.45 -0.50 7.80
CA GLN A 256 -16.26 -0.96 7.08
C GLN A 256 -16.55 -1.28 5.59
N LEU A 257 -16.81 -0.24 4.79
CA LEU A 257 -17.17 -0.33 3.38
C LEU A 257 -15.94 -0.37 2.48
N LEU A 258 -14.80 0.20 2.90
CA LEU A 258 -13.57 0.23 2.09
C LEU A 258 -13.12 -1.16 1.62
N PRO A 259 -13.11 -2.22 2.45
CA PRO A 259 -12.78 -3.58 1.97
C PRO A 259 -13.75 -4.10 0.91
N LEU A 260 -15.05 -3.83 1.06
CA LEU A 260 -16.06 -4.16 0.06
C LEU A 260 -15.84 -3.39 -1.25
N LEU A 261 -15.56 -2.09 -1.17
CA LEU A 261 -15.28 -1.26 -2.35
C LEU A 261 -14.01 -1.72 -3.08
N ALA A 262 -12.97 -2.13 -2.34
CA ALA A 262 -11.77 -2.71 -2.90
C ALA A 262 -12.06 -4.01 -3.66
N ASP A 263 -12.84 -4.92 -3.09
CA ASP A 263 -13.21 -6.17 -3.77
C ASP A 263 -14.14 -5.94 -4.97
N LEU A 264 -15.00 -4.93 -4.93
CA LEU A 264 -15.78 -4.52 -6.09
C LEU A 264 -14.86 -3.96 -7.19
N ALA A 265 -13.87 -3.13 -6.84
CA ALA A 265 -12.91 -2.56 -7.78
C ALA A 265 -11.98 -3.61 -8.42
N ALA A 266 -11.72 -4.72 -7.72
CA ALA A 266 -10.89 -5.81 -8.21
C ALA A 266 -11.58 -6.72 -9.24
N ASP A 267 -12.90 -6.66 -9.43
CA ASP A 267 -13.64 -7.49 -10.40
C ASP A 267 -14.97 -6.87 -10.85
N ARG A 268 -15.97 -6.85 -9.97
CA ARG A 268 -17.38 -6.60 -10.29
C ARG A 268 -17.63 -5.21 -10.90
N TRP A 269 -16.96 -4.19 -10.39
CA TRP A 269 -17.14 -2.79 -10.81
C TRP A 269 -16.53 -2.53 -12.21
N PRO A 270 -15.29 -2.93 -12.50
CA PRO A 270 -14.75 -2.98 -13.87
C PRO A 270 -15.66 -3.71 -14.86
N ARG A 271 -16.10 -4.91 -14.51
CA ARG A 271 -16.99 -5.74 -15.35
C ARG A 271 -18.29 -5.04 -15.68
N ALA A 272 -18.91 -4.38 -14.70
CA ALA A 272 -20.15 -3.64 -14.89
C ALA A 272 -20.03 -2.44 -15.83
N CYS A 273 -18.83 -1.87 -15.99
CA CYS A 273 -18.61 -0.79 -16.93
C CYS A 273 -18.60 -1.26 -18.39
N ILE A 274 -18.26 -2.53 -18.63
CA ILE A 274 -18.24 -3.16 -19.97
C ILE A 274 -19.55 -3.91 -20.24
N GLU A 275 -19.97 -4.75 -19.30
CA GLU A 275 -21.04 -5.73 -19.42
C GLU A 275 -22.28 -5.29 -18.61
N SER A 276 -22.72 -4.04 -18.75
CA SER A 276 -23.70 -3.39 -17.86
C SER A 276 -25.02 -4.15 -17.65
N GLN A 277 -25.45 -4.96 -18.63
CA GLN A 277 -26.65 -5.80 -18.52
C GLN A 277 -26.41 -7.13 -17.79
N ALA A 278 -25.19 -7.66 -17.79
CA ALA A 278 -24.86 -8.97 -17.21
C ALA A 278 -24.59 -8.87 -15.71
N THR A 279 -23.97 -7.78 -15.26
CA THR A 279 -23.66 -7.59 -13.84
C THR A 279 -24.71 -6.80 -13.10
N GLY A 280 -25.53 -5.94 -13.74
CA GLY A 280 -26.63 -5.21 -13.09
C GLY A 280 -26.23 -4.29 -11.92
N LEU A 281 -24.94 -3.97 -11.78
CA LEU A 281 -24.38 -3.17 -10.69
C LEU A 281 -24.56 -1.67 -10.97
N ASP A 282 -25.00 -0.90 -9.97
CA ASP A 282 -25.00 0.57 -10.07
C ASP A 282 -23.57 1.14 -9.92
N ILE A 283 -22.91 1.29 -11.06
CA ILE A 283 -21.53 1.78 -11.16
C ILE A 283 -21.35 3.20 -10.59
N LEU A 284 -22.40 4.03 -10.59
CA LEU A 284 -22.32 5.41 -10.08
C LEU A 284 -22.47 5.45 -8.58
N ALA A 285 -23.33 4.59 -8.01
CA ALA A 285 -23.43 4.46 -6.56
C ALA A 285 -22.11 4.00 -5.92
N VAL A 286 -21.41 3.04 -6.56
CA VAL A 286 -20.07 2.59 -6.10
C VAL A 286 -19.06 3.73 -6.18
N ALA A 287 -19.04 4.47 -7.31
CA ALA A 287 -18.16 5.62 -7.48
C ALA A 287 -18.39 6.70 -6.41
N ASP A 288 -19.66 7.04 -6.14
CA ASP A 288 -20.05 8.07 -5.18
C ASP A 288 -19.73 7.66 -3.74
N ALA A 289 -19.89 6.39 -3.38
CA ALA A 289 -19.48 5.85 -2.10
C ALA A 289 -17.96 5.91 -1.91
N THR A 290 -17.18 5.49 -2.92
CA THR A 290 -15.71 5.59 -2.86
C THR A 290 -15.25 7.04 -2.75
N LEU A 291 -15.86 7.96 -3.49
CA LEU A 291 -15.55 9.39 -3.38
C LEU A 291 -15.91 9.98 -2.01
N ALA A 292 -16.93 9.47 -1.32
CA ALA A 292 -17.24 9.91 0.03
C ALA A 292 -16.07 9.68 1.00
N PHE A 293 -15.34 8.55 0.87
CA PHE A 293 -14.13 8.30 1.65
C PHE A 293 -12.94 9.17 1.24
N VAL A 294 -12.80 9.52 -0.05
CA VAL A 294 -11.79 10.52 -0.48
C VAL A 294 -12.05 11.88 0.18
N ARG A 295 -13.31 12.22 0.46
CA ARG A 295 -13.73 13.45 1.14
C ARG A 295 -13.55 13.40 2.66
N SER A 296 -13.19 12.25 3.23
CA SER A 296 -13.06 12.11 4.68
C SER A 296 -11.89 12.95 5.21
N SER A 297 -11.92 13.28 6.50
CA SER A 297 -10.81 13.95 7.18
C SER A 297 -9.69 12.98 7.57
N ASP A 298 -9.93 11.67 7.50
CA ASP A 298 -8.93 10.65 7.81
C ASP A 298 -8.07 10.40 6.57
N THR A 299 -6.78 10.71 6.68
CA THR A 299 -5.83 10.56 5.57
C THR A 299 -5.67 9.10 5.14
N MET A 300 -5.81 8.13 6.04
CA MET A 300 -5.69 6.71 5.69
C MET A 300 -6.89 6.22 4.89
N ASP A 301 -8.10 6.65 5.25
CA ASP A 301 -9.32 6.31 4.51
C ASP A 301 -9.31 6.94 3.11
N ALA A 302 -8.82 8.18 2.99
CA ALA A 302 -8.67 8.84 1.69
C ALA A 302 -7.64 8.14 0.80
N GLU A 303 -6.50 7.72 1.35
CA GLU A 303 -5.49 6.93 0.64
C GLU A 303 -6.05 5.57 0.20
N ALA A 304 -6.73 4.86 1.10
CA ALA A 304 -7.38 3.59 0.78
C ALA A 304 -8.44 3.76 -0.33
N ALA A 305 -9.25 4.83 -0.29
CA ALA A 305 -10.23 5.11 -1.32
C ALA A 305 -9.58 5.43 -2.68
N LEU A 306 -8.44 6.13 -2.70
CA LEU A 306 -7.66 6.35 -3.92
C LEU A 306 -7.06 5.03 -4.44
N ALA A 307 -6.64 4.12 -3.55
CA ALA A 307 -6.20 2.79 -3.92
C ALA A 307 -7.34 1.94 -4.52
N VAL A 308 -8.58 2.11 -4.08
CA VAL A 308 -9.77 1.50 -4.73
C VAL A 308 -9.91 2.02 -6.18
N TRP A 309 -9.80 3.33 -6.40
CA TRP A 309 -9.81 3.91 -7.75
C TRP A 309 -8.65 3.44 -8.63
N GLN A 310 -7.47 3.25 -8.04
CA GLN A 310 -6.31 2.66 -8.72
C GLN A 310 -6.55 1.19 -9.10
N SER A 311 -7.05 0.39 -8.16
CA SER A 311 -7.37 -1.03 -8.36
C SER A 311 -8.38 -1.22 -9.48
N PHE A 312 -9.41 -0.37 -9.54
CA PHE A 312 -10.36 -0.35 -10.66
C PHE A 312 -9.64 -0.16 -12.00
N ALA A 313 -8.79 0.85 -12.13
CA ALA A 313 -8.12 1.15 -13.38
C ALA A 313 -7.12 0.06 -13.79
N VAL A 314 -6.36 -0.47 -12.83
CA VAL A 314 -5.44 -1.59 -13.05
C VAL A 314 -6.20 -2.84 -13.51
N THR A 315 -7.34 -3.14 -12.89
CA THR A 315 -8.18 -4.29 -13.27
C THR A 315 -8.75 -4.13 -14.67
N MET A 316 -9.18 -2.92 -15.06
CA MET A 316 -9.62 -2.64 -16.44
C MET A 316 -8.52 -2.82 -17.48
N LEU A 317 -7.26 -2.47 -17.13
CA LEU A 317 -6.10 -2.56 -18.01
C LEU A 317 -5.57 -3.99 -18.15
N ASN A 318 -5.41 -4.67 -17.02
CA ASN A 318 -4.67 -5.93 -16.92
C ASN A 318 -5.58 -7.15 -16.76
N GLY A 319 -6.88 -6.94 -16.54
CA GLY A 319 -7.80 -7.98 -16.09
C GLY A 319 -7.74 -8.18 -14.57
N THR A 320 -8.55 -9.12 -14.09
CA THR A 320 -8.58 -9.51 -12.68
C THR A 320 -7.27 -10.20 -12.28
N THR A 321 -6.82 -10.00 -11.05
CA THR A 321 -5.76 -10.79 -10.40
C THR A 321 -6.33 -11.54 -9.19
N ASP A 322 -5.65 -12.60 -8.73
CA ASP A 322 -6.08 -13.32 -7.52
C ASP A 322 -6.04 -12.38 -6.29
N TRP A 323 -6.97 -12.57 -5.35
CA TRP A 323 -7.01 -11.81 -4.11
C TRP A 323 -5.81 -12.16 -3.22
N GLU A 324 -5.04 -11.15 -2.79
CA GLU A 324 -3.79 -11.35 -2.04
C GLU A 324 -3.97 -12.13 -0.72
N ASP A 325 -5.14 -12.00 -0.07
CA ASP A 325 -5.47 -12.70 1.18
C ASP A 325 -5.96 -14.15 0.97
N GLU A 326 -6.10 -14.57 -0.29
CA GLU A 326 -6.53 -15.91 -0.69
C GLU A 326 -5.54 -16.59 -1.65
N ALA A 327 -4.49 -15.88 -2.06
CA ALA A 327 -3.44 -16.38 -2.91
C ALA A 327 -2.51 -17.35 -2.14
N GLU A 328 -2.86 -18.63 -2.11
CA GLU A 328 -1.85 -19.66 -1.87
C GLU A 328 -0.88 -19.71 -3.07
N PRO A 329 0.44 -19.83 -2.85
CA PRO A 329 1.42 -19.85 -3.93
C PRO A 329 1.21 -21.07 -4.84
N GLY A 330 0.58 -20.84 -6.00
CA GLY A 330 0.50 -21.82 -7.10
C GLY A 330 -0.91 -22.29 -7.49
N ILE A 331 -1.98 -21.80 -6.88
CA ILE A 331 -3.37 -22.20 -7.19
C ILE A 331 -4.20 -20.97 -7.61
N GLY A 332 -3.77 -20.28 -8.66
CA GLY A 332 -4.54 -19.18 -9.25
C GLY A 332 -5.67 -19.72 -10.13
N ARG A 333 -6.89 -19.78 -9.59
CA ARG A 333 -8.11 -20.14 -10.35
C ARG A 333 -9.15 -19.01 -10.39
N HIS A 334 -8.99 -17.97 -9.58
CA HIS A 334 -10.07 -17.04 -9.24
C HIS A 334 -10.09 -15.77 -10.10
N ALA A 335 -9.14 -15.60 -11.02
CA ALA A 335 -9.04 -14.40 -11.83
C ALA A 335 -8.82 -14.69 -13.33
N ASN A 336 -9.91 -14.73 -14.10
CA ASN A 336 -9.89 -14.98 -15.55
C ASN A 336 -10.65 -13.93 -16.37
N TRP A 337 -11.09 -12.82 -15.75
CA TRP A 337 -11.75 -11.77 -16.52
C TRP A 337 -10.69 -10.86 -17.13
N TRP A 338 -10.73 -10.77 -18.46
CA TRP A 338 -9.92 -9.86 -19.24
C TRP A 338 -10.73 -9.42 -20.46
N VAL A 339 -10.60 -8.15 -20.82
CA VAL A 339 -11.31 -7.56 -21.96
C VAL A 339 -10.29 -6.87 -22.87
N PRO A 340 -10.39 -7.03 -24.21
CA PRO A 340 -9.53 -6.30 -25.14
C PRO A 340 -9.65 -4.78 -24.96
N MET A 341 -8.52 -4.08 -25.06
CA MET A 341 -8.45 -2.61 -24.87
C MET A 341 -9.40 -1.84 -25.80
N ASP A 342 -9.67 -2.32 -27.01
CA ASP A 342 -10.63 -1.69 -27.93
C ASP A 342 -12.05 -1.63 -27.34
N GLN A 343 -12.47 -2.66 -26.60
CA GLN A 343 -13.76 -2.69 -25.92
C GLN A 343 -13.75 -1.81 -24.67
N VAL A 344 -12.63 -1.79 -23.95
CA VAL A 344 -12.42 -0.89 -22.80
C VAL A 344 -12.55 0.56 -23.22
N HIS A 345 -11.85 0.98 -24.28
CA HIS A 345 -11.94 2.34 -24.82
C HIS A 345 -13.34 2.67 -25.35
N GLY A 346 -14.10 1.67 -25.81
CA GLY A 346 -15.49 1.81 -26.25
C GLY A 346 -16.52 1.93 -25.11
N ALA A 347 -16.11 1.78 -23.85
CA ALA A 347 -17.03 1.76 -22.71
C ALA A 347 -17.53 3.18 -22.36
N PRO A 348 -18.84 3.46 -22.46
CA PRO A 348 -19.38 4.81 -22.27
C PRO A 348 -19.31 5.31 -20.82
N ALA A 349 -19.18 4.39 -19.84
CA ALA A 349 -19.11 4.72 -18.42
C ALA A 349 -17.77 5.34 -18.00
N LEU A 350 -16.66 4.96 -18.65
CA LEU A 350 -15.31 5.37 -18.22
C LEU A 350 -15.08 6.88 -18.29
N PRO A 351 -15.46 7.60 -19.37
CA PRO A 351 -15.41 9.06 -19.40
C PRO A 351 -16.14 9.73 -18.23
N GLN A 352 -17.31 9.22 -17.88
CA GLN A 352 -18.14 9.79 -16.82
C GLN A 352 -17.51 9.56 -15.44
N LEU A 353 -17.04 8.34 -15.17
CA LEU A 353 -16.35 8.00 -13.92
C LEU A 353 -15.06 8.80 -13.76
N PHE A 354 -14.25 8.89 -14.81
CA PHE A 354 -13.04 9.69 -14.80
C PHE A 354 -13.34 11.17 -14.56
N SER A 355 -14.32 11.74 -15.25
CA SER A 355 -14.72 13.15 -15.03
C SER A 355 -15.15 13.41 -13.58
N ARG A 356 -15.84 12.48 -12.92
CA ARG A 356 -16.22 12.63 -11.50
C ARG A 356 -15.00 12.57 -10.58
N LEU A 357 -14.10 11.62 -10.81
CA LEU A 357 -12.84 11.50 -10.06
C LEU A 357 -12.03 12.78 -10.16
N VAL A 358 -11.86 13.31 -11.37
CA VAL A 358 -11.10 14.55 -11.63
C VAL A 358 -11.70 15.75 -10.92
N GLN A 359 -13.02 15.94 -10.99
CA GLN A 359 -13.70 17.04 -10.30
C GLN A 359 -13.49 16.98 -8.79
N GLU A 360 -13.56 15.79 -8.19
CA GLU A 360 -13.32 15.63 -6.76
C GLU A 360 -11.86 15.81 -6.37
N ILE A 361 -10.91 15.26 -7.14
CA ILE A 361 -9.49 15.46 -6.88
C ILE A 361 -9.12 16.95 -6.96
N LEU A 362 -9.55 17.66 -8.00
CA LEU A 362 -9.29 19.10 -8.12
C LEU A 362 -9.90 19.90 -6.96
N ARG A 363 -11.07 19.48 -6.46
CA ARG A 363 -11.74 20.14 -5.33
C ARG A 363 -11.03 19.87 -4.00
N LEU A 364 -10.64 18.61 -3.75
CA LEU A 364 -10.11 18.14 -2.47
C LEU A 364 -8.61 18.41 -2.30
N MET A 365 -7.86 18.39 -3.41
CA MET A 365 -6.42 18.64 -3.41
C MET A 365 -6.08 20.13 -3.49
N ARG A 366 -7.08 21.01 -3.58
CA ARG A 366 -6.91 22.47 -3.55
C ARG A 366 -6.39 22.92 -2.18
N LEU A 367 -5.40 23.81 -2.19
CA LEU A 367 -4.87 24.42 -0.97
C LEU A 367 -5.89 25.42 -0.38
N SER A 368 -6.05 25.44 0.95
CA SER A 368 -6.89 26.40 1.66
C SER A 368 -6.19 27.75 1.83
N ALA A 369 -6.99 28.82 1.95
CA ALA A 369 -6.48 30.17 2.21
C ALA A 369 -5.73 30.24 3.54
N GLY A 370 -4.58 30.92 3.58
CA GLY A 370 -3.77 31.06 4.80
C GLY A 370 -3.11 29.78 5.32
N THR A 371 -2.85 28.80 4.44
CA THR A 371 -2.28 27.49 4.80
C THR A 371 -0.94 27.62 5.52
N LEU A 372 -0.87 27.09 6.74
CA LEU A 372 0.39 26.90 7.47
C LEU A 372 1.23 25.82 6.76
N THR A 373 2.56 25.88 6.88
CA THR A 373 3.51 24.92 6.28
C THR A 373 3.13 23.45 6.52
N LYS A 374 2.57 23.13 7.70
CA LYS A 374 2.11 21.78 8.05
C LYS A 374 0.89 21.30 7.26
N GLU A 375 -0.08 22.17 7.01
CA GLU A 375 -1.26 21.83 6.21
C GLU A 375 -0.86 21.65 4.74
N LEU A 376 0.07 22.47 4.25
CA LEU A 376 0.65 22.31 2.93
C LEU A 376 1.36 20.96 2.78
N GLN A 377 2.11 20.53 3.79
CA GLN A 377 2.78 19.21 3.79
C GLN A 377 1.78 18.05 3.75
N ALA A 378 0.76 18.06 4.62
CA ALA A 378 -0.28 17.05 4.62
C ALA A 378 -1.04 16.99 3.27
N ARG A 379 -1.25 18.14 2.62
CA ARG A 379 -1.84 18.18 1.28
C ARG A 379 -0.92 17.61 0.21
N LEU A 380 0.39 17.80 0.31
CA LEU A 380 1.35 17.20 -0.62
C LEU A 380 1.45 15.68 -0.45
N GLU A 381 1.33 15.16 0.78
CA GLU A 381 1.22 13.72 1.05
C GLU A 381 -0.09 13.14 0.46
N ALA A 382 -1.22 13.81 0.63
CA ALA A 382 -2.47 13.39 -0.01
C ALA A 382 -2.37 13.39 -1.55
N ARG A 383 -1.61 14.33 -2.12
CA ARG A 383 -1.35 14.40 -3.57
C ARG A 383 -0.46 13.25 -4.04
N SER A 384 0.52 12.79 -3.26
CA SER A 384 1.35 11.65 -3.65
C SER A 384 0.53 10.35 -3.72
N ALA A 385 -0.41 10.14 -2.79
CA ALA A 385 -1.37 9.03 -2.88
C ALA A 385 -2.24 9.13 -4.15
N ALA A 386 -2.69 10.34 -4.51
CA ALA A 386 -3.49 10.56 -5.71
C ALA A 386 -2.73 10.33 -7.02
N GLN A 387 -1.40 10.52 -7.04
CA GLN A 387 -0.58 10.33 -8.25
C GLN A 387 -0.66 8.91 -8.78
N SER A 388 -0.60 7.89 -7.92
CA SER A 388 -0.68 6.48 -8.34
C SER A 388 -2.03 6.14 -8.98
N ALA A 389 -3.13 6.65 -8.40
CA ALA A 389 -4.46 6.49 -8.97
C ALA A 389 -4.57 7.21 -10.32
N LEU A 390 -4.14 8.47 -10.40
CA LEU A 390 -4.16 9.25 -11.65
C LEU A 390 -3.32 8.62 -12.75
N ALA A 391 -2.17 8.03 -12.41
CA ALA A 391 -1.31 7.35 -13.37
C ALA A 391 -1.95 6.07 -13.93
N ALA A 392 -2.62 5.27 -13.09
CA ALA A 392 -3.36 4.11 -13.56
C ALA A 392 -4.52 4.51 -14.48
N TRP A 393 -5.26 5.58 -14.14
CA TRP A 393 -6.31 6.13 -14.99
C TRP A 393 -5.76 6.73 -16.29
N ALA A 394 -4.56 7.32 -16.27
CA ALA A 394 -3.90 7.81 -17.47
C ALA A 394 -3.65 6.71 -18.49
N GLY A 395 -3.17 5.55 -18.04
CA GLY A 395 -3.04 4.38 -18.91
C GLY A 395 -4.38 3.89 -19.47
N LEU A 396 -5.48 4.06 -18.73
CA LEU A 396 -6.80 3.55 -19.10
C LEU A 396 -7.55 4.46 -20.10
N VAL A 397 -7.50 5.78 -19.90
CA VAL A 397 -8.29 6.74 -20.69
C VAL A 397 -7.44 7.69 -21.53
N GLY A 398 -6.12 7.56 -21.56
CA GLY A 398 -5.16 8.48 -22.18
C GLY A 398 -5.46 8.89 -23.62
N ASP A 399 -5.99 7.97 -24.43
CA ASP A 399 -6.32 8.22 -25.85
C ASP A 399 -7.75 8.74 -26.06
N SER A 400 -8.52 8.92 -25.00
CA SER A 400 -9.92 9.34 -25.07
C SER A 400 -10.09 10.86 -25.11
N SER A 401 -11.22 11.32 -25.65
CA SER A 401 -11.62 12.73 -25.54
C SER A 401 -11.83 13.18 -24.09
N ALA A 402 -12.15 12.25 -23.18
CA ALA A 402 -12.34 12.52 -21.77
C ALA A 402 -11.02 12.90 -21.08
N TRP A 403 -9.93 12.21 -21.45
CA TRP A 403 -8.58 12.58 -21.03
C TRP A 403 -8.20 13.97 -21.52
N SER A 404 -8.31 14.22 -22.83
CA SER A 404 -8.01 15.54 -23.39
C SER A 404 -8.82 16.66 -22.72
N ALA A 405 -10.12 16.44 -22.46
CA ALA A 405 -10.96 17.40 -21.77
C ALA A 405 -10.56 17.61 -20.30
N ALA A 406 -10.29 16.53 -19.55
CA ALA A 406 -9.90 16.63 -18.14
C ALA A 406 -8.53 17.29 -17.96
N THR A 407 -7.57 16.99 -18.85
CA THR A 407 -6.20 17.48 -18.74
C THR A 407 -6.08 18.92 -19.23
N TRP A 408 -6.70 19.27 -20.36
CA TRP A 408 -6.43 20.55 -21.02
C TRP A 408 -7.50 21.61 -20.80
N ALA A 409 -8.78 21.23 -20.63
CA ALA A 409 -9.83 22.23 -20.46
C ALA A 409 -9.67 23.08 -19.18
N PRO A 410 -9.33 22.51 -18.01
CA PRO A 410 -9.05 23.31 -16.80
C PRO A 410 -7.86 24.25 -17.00
N LEU A 411 -6.80 23.77 -17.65
CA LEU A 411 -5.59 24.55 -17.90
C LEU A 411 -5.87 25.75 -18.82
N HIS A 412 -6.62 25.56 -19.92
CA HIS A 412 -7.05 26.66 -20.79
C HIS A 412 -8.01 27.62 -20.11
N LEU A 413 -8.91 27.13 -19.25
CA LEU A 413 -9.81 27.98 -18.47
C LEU A 413 -9.01 28.90 -17.54
N VAL A 414 -8.06 28.34 -16.80
CA VAL A 414 -7.16 29.08 -15.91
C VAL A 414 -6.32 30.10 -16.68
N ALA A 415 -5.74 29.72 -17.83
CA ALA A 415 -4.98 30.66 -18.67
C ALA A 415 -5.82 31.87 -19.11
N ARG A 416 -7.09 31.64 -19.49
CA ARG A 416 -8.03 32.72 -19.82
C ARG A 416 -8.39 33.57 -18.61
N GLN A 417 -8.61 32.95 -17.45
CA GLN A 417 -8.91 33.69 -16.22
C GLN A 417 -7.73 34.55 -15.79
N LEU A 418 -6.50 34.06 -15.86
CA LEU A 418 -5.27 34.81 -15.57
C LEU A 418 -5.10 36.02 -16.50
N ALA A 419 -5.50 35.90 -17.77
CA ALA A 419 -5.41 37.00 -18.73
C ALA A 419 -6.39 38.16 -18.46
N VAL A 420 -7.51 37.90 -17.77
CA VAL A 420 -8.60 38.87 -17.60
C VAL A 420 -8.71 39.37 -16.15
N ASN A 421 -8.37 38.53 -15.17
CA ASN A 421 -8.59 38.81 -13.76
C ASN A 421 -7.30 39.29 -13.08
N SER A 422 -7.47 40.17 -12.08
CA SER A 422 -6.38 40.53 -11.17
C SER A 422 -5.98 39.36 -10.27
N PRO A 423 -4.70 39.26 -9.85
CA PRO A 423 -4.24 38.23 -8.92
C PRO A 423 -5.02 38.30 -7.60
N GLN A 424 -5.78 37.25 -7.32
CA GLN A 424 -6.55 37.05 -6.09
C GLN A 424 -6.25 35.67 -5.52
N GLU A 425 -6.43 35.50 -4.22
CA GLU A 425 -6.12 34.25 -3.52
C GLU A 425 -6.96 33.06 -4.04
N SER A 426 -8.24 33.28 -4.31
CA SER A 426 -9.10 32.25 -4.91
C SER A 426 -8.56 31.80 -6.28
N LEU A 427 -8.16 32.74 -7.13
CA LEU A 427 -7.56 32.43 -8.42
C LEU A 427 -6.23 31.67 -8.25
N ALA A 428 -5.39 32.08 -7.30
CA ALA A 428 -4.11 31.41 -7.03
C ALA A 428 -4.30 29.93 -6.66
N GLN A 429 -5.26 29.62 -5.77
CA GLN A 429 -5.57 28.25 -5.37
C GLN A 429 -6.05 27.39 -6.54
N GLU A 430 -6.86 27.97 -7.43
CA GLU A 430 -7.37 27.27 -8.62
C GLU A 430 -6.25 27.02 -9.62
N VAL A 431 -5.41 28.02 -9.89
CA VAL A 431 -4.25 27.89 -10.78
C VAL A 431 -3.29 26.83 -10.25
N GLU A 432 -2.98 26.86 -8.96
CA GLU A 432 -2.01 25.96 -8.33
C GLU A 432 -2.43 24.48 -8.46
N VAL A 433 -3.68 24.15 -8.09
CA VAL A 433 -4.16 22.77 -8.17
C VAL A 433 -4.29 22.29 -9.62
N VAL A 434 -4.68 23.18 -10.55
CA VAL A 434 -4.78 22.85 -11.98
C VAL A 434 -3.41 22.59 -12.59
N LEU A 435 -2.38 23.38 -12.24
CA LEU A 435 -1.01 23.14 -12.70
C LEU A 435 -0.46 21.82 -12.16
N TRP A 436 -0.63 21.54 -10.86
CA TRP A 436 -0.23 20.26 -10.25
C TRP A 436 -0.91 19.07 -10.93
N PHE A 437 -2.23 19.16 -11.12
CA PHE A 437 -3.03 18.09 -11.73
C PHE A 437 -2.62 17.86 -13.18
N SER A 438 -2.49 18.94 -13.97
CA SER A 438 -2.06 18.86 -15.37
C SER A 438 -0.67 18.27 -15.51
N PHE A 439 0.25 18.64 -14.62
CA PHE A 439 1.59 18.04 -14.55
C PHE A 439 1.51 16.55 -14.26
N THR A 440 0.74 16.15 -13.24
CA THR A 440 0.61 14.75 -12.82
C THR A 440 0.08 13.88 -13.96
N LEU A 441 -0.93 14.36 -14.69
CA LEU A 441 -1.48 13.66 -15.85
C LEU A 441 -0.47 13.59 -17.00
N ALA A 442 0.18 14.71 -17.36
CA ALA A 442 1.18 14.74 -18.43
C ALA A 442 2.40 13.85 -18.12
N ALA A 443 2.86 13.82 -16.87
CA ALA A 443 3.95 12.95 -16.44
C ALA A 443 3.57 11.47 -16.53
N SER A 444 2.28 11.13 -16.39
CA SER A 444 1.78 9.76 -16.43
C SER A 444 1.54 9.21 -17.84
N TRP A 445 1.43 10.07 -18.86
CA TRP A 445 1.19 9.66 -20.25
C TRP A 445 2.06 10.45 -21.26
N PRO A 446 3.38 10.21 -21.29
CA PRO A 446 4.32 11.10 -21.97
C PRO A 446 4.18 11.19 -23.49
N GLU A 447 3.54 10.21 -24.13
CA GLU A 447 3.46 10.08 -25.59
C GLU A 447 2.64 11.19 -26.28
N GLN A 448 1.83 11.96 -25.54
CA GLN A 448 0.95 13.02 -26.10
C GLN A 448 1.17 14.43 -25.49
N ASN A 449 2.29 14.67 -24.81
CA ASN A 449 2.53 15.83 -23.92
C ASN A 449 2.70 17.23 -24.56
N ALA A 450 2.66 17.35 -25.89
CA ALA A 450 3.01 18.60 -26.58
C ALA A 450 2.22 19.87 -26.18
N PRO A 451 0.89 19.84 -25.90
CA PRO A 451 0.13 21.07 -25.64
C PRO A 451 0.27 21.62 -24.21
N ALA A 452 0.62 20.77 -23.23
CA ALA A 452 0.62 21.10 -21.80
C ALA A 452 1.61 22.20 -21.43
N ALA A 453 2.87 21.94 -21.76
CA ALA A 453 3.99 22.78 -21.35
C ALA A 453 4.03 24.11 -22.12
N ALA A 454 3.39 24.17 -23.30
CA ALA A 454 3.25 25.39 -24.06
C ALA A 454 2.44 26.45 -23.30
N VAL A 455 1.44 26.04 -22.50
CA VAL A 455 0.62 26.96 -21.70
C VAL A 455 1.45 27.71 -20.66
N VAL A 456 2.54 27.13 -20.15
CA VAL A 456 3.46 27.82 -19.22
C VAL A 456 4.02 29.10 -19.83
N LEU A 457 4.30 29.09 -21.15
CA LEU A 457 4.76 30.27 -21.87
C LEU A 457 3.63 31.29 -22.11
N GLU A 458 2.38 30.84 -22.21
CA GLU A 458 1.21 31.71 -22.39
C GLU A 458 0.85 32.49 -21.11
N ILE A 459 1.00 31.85 -19.94
CA ILE A 459 0.64 32.42 -18.63
C ILE A 459 1.82 33.11 -17.91
N ASN A 460 2.96 33.24 -18.60
CA ASN A 460 4.24 33.71 -18.06
C ASN A 460 4.13 34.96 -17.18
N ASP A 461 3.64 36.06 -17.77
CA ASP A 461 3.67 37.38 -17.14
C ASP A 461 2.68 37.47 -15.97
N GLN A 462 1.63 36.65 -16.00
CA GLN A 462 0.57 36.66 -15.01
C GLN A 462 1.00 35.97 -13.71
N LEU A 463 1.84 34.93 -13.77
CA LEU A 463 2.30 34.20 -12.57
C LEU A 463 3.18 35.07 -11.66
N ASP A 464 3.95 36.00 -12.23
CA ASP A 464 4.86 36.86 -11.47
C ASP A 464 4.10 37.91 -10.61
N SER A 465 2.86 38.20 -10.99
CA SER A 465 2.01 39.21 -10.33
C SER A 465 1.43 38.80 -8.97
N PHE A 466 1.50 37.50 -8.62
CA PHE A 466 0.97 36.99 -7.36
C PHE A 466 1.84 37.38 -6.14
N PRO A 467 1.27 37.41 -4.92
CA PRO A 467 2.02 37.59 -3.68
C PRO A 467 3.10 36.51 -3.47
N PRO A 468 4.19 36.79 -2.70
CA PRO A 468 5.36 35.92 -2.62
C PRO A 468 5.09 34.44 -2.32
N THR A 469 4.23 34.14 -1.34
CA THR A 469 3.87 32.77 -0.96
C THR A 469 3.21 32.01 -2.11
N TRP A 470 2.21 32.62 -2.76
CA TRP A 470 1.53 32.04 -3.92
C TRP A 470 2.45 31.97 -5.13
N ARG A 471 3.27 33.00 -5.36
CA ARG A 471 4.25 33.02 -6.44
C ARG A 471 5.20 31.84 -6.35
N ALA A 472 5.73 31.53 -5.17
CA ALA A 472 6.62 30.39 -4.96
C ALA A 472 5.97 29.05 -5.34
N LEU A 473 4.73 28.83 -4.89
CA LEU A 473 3.97 27.60 -5.20
C LEU A 473 3.60 27.51 -6.68
N LEU A 474 3.12 28.60 -7.27
CA LEU A 474 2.74 28.66 -8.68
C LEU A 474 3.94 28.46 -9.60
N TRP A 475 5.09 29.09 -9.30
CA TRP A 475 6.33 28.88 -10.02
C TRP A 475 6.78 27.43 -9.94
N MET A 476 6.73 26.81 -8.74
CA MET A 476 7.07 25.40 -8.58
C MET A 476 6.17 24.51 -9.45
N GLN A 477 4.85 24.64 -9.39
CA GLN A 477 3.94 23.81 -10.19
C GLN A 477 4.07 24.06 -11.70
N ALA A 478 4.28 25.31 -12.11
CA ALA A 478 4.54 25.65 -13.51
C ALA A 478 5.87 25.07 -14.01
N CYS A 479 6.90 25.03 -13.16
CA CYS A 479 8.16 24.35 -13.45
C CYS A 479 7.97 22.83 -13.59
N CYS A 480 7.17 22.21 -12.72
CA CYS A 480 6.78 20.81 -12.86
C CYS A 480 6.12 20.57 -14.23
N LEU A 481 5.10 21.35 -14.60
CA LEU A 481 4.44 21.23 -15.89
C LEU A 481 5.40 21.45 -17.07
N ALA A 482 6.28 22.45 -16.98
CA ALA A 482 7.29 22.74 -17.99
C ALA A 482 8.26 21.57 -18.22
N SER A 483 8.53 20.76 -17.20
CA SER A 483 9.41 19.58 -17.32
C SER A 483 8.83 18.43 -18.16
N THR A 484 7.55 18.51 -18.52
CA THR A 484 6.88 17.54 -19.42
C THR A 484 6.99 17.93 -20.90
N ALA A 485 7.70 19.01 -21.21
CA ALA A 485 7.77 19.57 -22.55
C ALA A 485 8.42 18.63 -23.58
N PRO A 486 8.01 18.70 -24.85
CA PRO A 486 8.73 18.04 -25.91
C PRO A 486 10.07 18.76 -26.18
N PRO A 487 11.09 18.06 -26.73
CA PRO A 487 12.45 18.59 -26.91
C PRO A 487 12.55 19.95 -27.61
N GLN A 488 11.59 20.28 -28.48
CA GLN A 488 11.54 21.53 -29.23
C GLN A 488 11.22 22.75 -28.35
N LEU A 489 10.49 22.56 -27.25
CA LEU A 489 10.13 23.63 -26.31
C LEU A 489 11.09 23.72 -25.13
N CYS A 490 11.84 22.65 -24.83
CA CYS A 490 12.75 22.57 -23.69
C CYS A 490 13.73 23.76 -23.58
N PRO A 491 14.42 24.24 -24.64
CA PRO A 491 15.37 25.35 -24.49
C PRO A 491 14.72 26.64 -23.95
N ARG A 492 13.53 26.98 -24.46
CA ARG A 492 12.79 28.18 -24.04
C ARG A 492 12.24 28.02 -22.62
N LEU A 493 11.76 26.83 -22.28
CA LEU A 493 11.22 26.56 -20.95
C LEU A 493 12.32 26.46 -19.89
N ILE A 494 13.50 25.93 -20.21
CA ILE A 494 14.64 25.92 -19.29
C ILE A 494 15.09 27.36 -19.01
N GLU A 495 15.20 28.21 -20.03
CA GLU A 495 15.49 29.63 -19.82
C GLU A 495 14.45 30.30 -18.92
N TRP A 496 13.16 30.01 -19.15
CA TRP A 496 12.06 30.48 -18.33
C TRP A 496 12.15 30.01 -16.86
N MET A 497 12.48 28.73 -16.62
CA MET A 497 12.64 28.14 -15.29
C MET A 497 13.84 28.74 -14.54
N LEU A 498 14.94 29.03 -15.24
CA LEU A 498 16.16 29.60 -14.67
C LEU A 498 16.01 31.06 -14.20
N GLN A 499 14.98 31.75 -14.69
CA GLN A 499 14.59 33.09 -14.23
C GLN A 499 13.75 33.05 -12.95
N ARG A 500 13.18 31.89 -12.58
CA ARG A 500 12.19 31.73 -11.50
C ARG A 500 12.61 30.71 -10.44
N PRO A 501 13.82 30.82 -9.86
CA PRO A 501 14.20 29.92 -8.79
C PRO A 501 13.42 30.22 -7.50
N PRO A 502 13.14 29.21 -6.65
CA PRO A 502 12.29 29.37 -5.47
C PRO A 502 12.72 30.47 -4.49
N HIS A 503 14.03 30.70 -4.29
CA HIS A 503 14.54 31.73 -3.38
C HIS A 503 14.29 33.17 -3.84
N VAL A 504 13.98 33.38 -5.13
CA VAL A 504 13.66 34.70 -5.70
C VAL A 504 12.16 35.00 -5.59
N ALA A 505 11.32 34.01 -5.27
CA ALA A 505 9.88 34.21 -5.16
C ALA A 505 9.48 35.15 -4.00
N GLY A 506 10.35 35.29 -2.99
CA GLY A 506 10.17 36.18 -1.83
C GLY A 506 9.51 35.53 -0.61
N ALA A 507 9.48 34.20 -0.54
CA ALA A 507 8.91 33.40 0.55
C ALA A 507 9.90 32.29 0.98
N ASN A 508 10.96 32.68 1.70
CA ASN A 508 12.05 31.75 2.07
C ASN A 508 11.59 30.63 3.00
N GLU A 509 10.50 30.84 3.74
CA GLU A 509 9.84 29.85 4.58
C GLU A 509 9.25 28.66 3.80
N LEU A 510 9.07 28.78 2.49
CA LEU A 510 8.59 27.71 1.62
C LEU A 510 9.71 26.96 0.88
N LEU A 511 10.98 27.32 1.09
CA LEU A 511 12.10 26.65 0.41
C LEU A 511 12.13 25.16 0.70
N GLU A 512 11.85 24.76 1.94
CA GLU A 512 11.83 23.35 2.35
C GLU A 512 10.88 22.49 1.50
N ILE A 513 9.81 23.11 1.00
CA ILE A 513 8.77 22.45 0.21
C ILE A 513 9.03 22.60 -1.29
N THR A 514 9.56 23.74 -1.74
CA THR A 514 9.61 24.12 -3.16
C THR A 514 10.95 23.84 -3.84
N GLU A 515 12.07 23.83 -3.10
CA GLU A 515 13.42 23.75 -3.66
C GLU A 515 13.68 22.41 -4.38
N LEU A 516 13.36 21.29 -3.74
CA LEU A 516 13.59 19.96 -4.29
C LEU A 516 12.68 19.64 -5.50
N PRO A 517 11.36 19.87 -5.47
CA PRO A 517 10.50 19.66 -6.64
C PRO A 517 10.90 20.52 -7.84
N TYR A 518 11.29 21.78 -7.61
CA TYR A 518 11.83 22.65 -8.65
C TYR A 518 13.10 22.05 -9.27
N ALA A 519 14.06 21.62 -8.45
CA ALA A 519 15.32 21.06 -8.91
C ALA A 519 15.14 19.76 -9.71
N CYS A 520 14.24 18.88 -9.26
CA CYS A 520 13.85 17.67 -10.00
C CYS A 520 13.25 18.01 -11.36
N SER A 521 12.33 18.98 -11.41
CA SER A 521 11.69 19.42 -12.65
C SER A 521 12.70 20.01 -13.63
N LEU A 522 13.66 20.78 -13.14
CA LEU A 522 14.72 21.39 -13.95
C LEU A 522 15.68 20.34 -14.51
N GLU A 523 16.09 19.35 -13.71
CA GLU A 523 16.88 18.20 -14.19
C GLU A 523 16.13 17.44 -15.29
N MET A 524 14.83 17.16 -15.09
CA MET A 524 13.99 16.48 -16.06
C MET A 524 13.87 17.25 -17.38
N ALA A 525 13.62 18.56 -17.33
CA ALA A 525 13.58 19.42 -18.52
C ALA A 525 14.92 19.42 -19.27
N CYS A 526 16.04 19.52 -18.54
CA CYS A 526 17.37 19.50 -19.14
C CYS A 526 17.68 18.14 -19.78
N ARG A 527 17.24 17.03 -19.18
CA ARG A 527 17.42 15.68 -19.73
C ARG A 527 16.75 15.51 -21.10
N GLN A 528 15.64 16.21 -21.34
CA GLN A 528 14.89 16.15 -22.60
C GLN A 528 15.52 16.97 -23.75
N LEU A 529 16.57 17.77 -23.49
CA LEU A 529 17.29 18.51 -24.53
C LEU A 529 17.96 17.62 -25.59
N GLY A 530 18.20 16.34 -25.29
CA GLY A 530 18.90 15.42 -26.18
C GLY A 530 20.32 15.94 -26.49
N ASN A 531 20.59 16.24 -27.75
CA ASN A 531 21.90 16.72 -28.22
C ASN A 531 22.07 18.26 -28.17
N ILE A 532 21.07 19.00 -27.72
CA ILE A 532 21.12 20.46 -27.66
C ILE A 532 21.92 20.89 -26.43
N THR A 533 23.01 21.63 -26.64
CA THR A 533 23.85 22.17 -25.54
C THR A 533 23.67 23.69 -25.39
N SER A 534 23.79 24.20 -24.16
CA SER A 534 23.65 25.64 -23.87
C SER A 534 24.61 26.12 -22.78
N GLU A 535 25.62 26.90 -23.15
CA GLU A 535 26.63 27.40 -22.22
C GLU A 535 26.04 28.37 -21.19
N ALA A 536 25.17 29.27 -21.63
CA ALA A 536 24.53 30.25 -20.77
C ALA A 536 23.63 29.59 -19.71
N ALA A 537 22.88 28.54 -20.11
CA ALA A 537 22.07 27.78 -19.17
C ALA A 537 22.93 26.99 -18.18
N ALA A 538 24.05 26.41 -18.64
CA ALA A 538 25.00 25.74 -17.76
C ALA A 538 25.60 26.70 -16.72
N GLU A 539 26.03 27.90 -17.12
CA GLU A 539 26.55 28.90 -16.18
C GLU A 539 25.48 29.35 -15.17
N ARG A 540 24.24 29.58 -15.62
CA ARG A 540 23.15 29.98 -14.74
C ARG A 540 22.75 28.89 -13.74
N LEU A 541 22.68 27.63 -14.17
CA LEU A 541 22.46 26.47 -13.29
C LEU A 541 23.53 26.36 -12.21
N LEU A 542 24.78 26.64 -12.57
CA LEU A 542 25.88 26.62 -11.63
C LEU A 542 25.76 27.74 -10.61
N SER A 543 25.49 28.98 -11.04
CA SER A 543 25.20 30.07 -10.11
C SER A 543 24.07 29.68 -9.16
N LEU A 544 22.99 29.10 -9.68
CA LEU A 544 21.82 28.71 -8.91
C LEU A 544 22.14 27.70 -7.80
N ALA A 545 22.99 26.70 -8.07
CA ALA A 545 23.40 25.71 -7.05
C ALA A 545 24.11 26.35 -5.83
N PHE A 546 24.65 27.56 -5.98
CA PHE A 546 25.43 28.27 -4.95
C PHE A 546 24.80 29.57 -4.47
N GLU A 547 23.67 30.01 -5.03
CA GLU A 547 23.02 31.28 -4.68
C GLU A 547 22.26 31.24 -3.35
N VAL A 548 21.80 30.07 -2.89
CA VAL A 548 21.01 29.97 -1.64
C VAL A 548 21.90 30.23 -0.42
N PRO A 549 21.61 31.29 0.38
CA PRO A 549 22.35 31.62 1.59
C PRO A 549 22.35 30.46 2.58
N VAL A 550 23.46 30.32 3.31
CA VAL A 550 23.66 29.27 4.32
C VAL A 550 22.55 29.25 5.39
N GLU A 551 22.01 30.42 5.72
CA GLU A 551 20.96 30.63 6.72
C GLU A 551 19.59 30.06 6.31
N HIS A 552 19.42 29.69 5.04
CA HIS A 552 18.18 29.15 4.48
C HIS A 552 18.31 27.67 4.06
N LEU A 553 19.40 27.01 4.44
CA LEU A 553 19.60 25.58 4.16
C LEU A 553 18.66 24.72 5.03
N HIS A 554 18.00 23.75 4.41
CA HIS A 554 17.10 22.80 5.05
C HIS A 554 17.50 21.35 4.68
N PRO A 555 16.87 20.30 5.25
CA PRO A 555 17.31 18.91 5.06
C PRO A 555 17.41 18.47 3.59
N HIS A 556 16.48 18.94 2.76
CA HIS A 556 16.40 18.63 1.33
C HIS A 556 17.30 19.48 0.41
N SER A 557 17.97 20.54 0.92
CA SER A 557 18.77 21.43 0.08
C SER A 557 19.99 20.76 -0.55
N ALA A 558 20.57 19.75 0.11
CA ALA A 558 21.66 18.98 -0.46
C ALA A 558 21.21 18.22 -1.71
N ASP A 559 20.03 17.61 -1.66
CA ASP A 559 19.47 16.81 -2.75
C ASP A 559 18.99 17.72 -3.89
N ALA A 560 18.39 18.87 -3.58
CA ALA A 560 18.03 19.87 -4.58
C ALA A 560 19.26 20.39 -5.34
N LYS A 561 20.34 20.73 -4.63
CA LYS A 561 21.60 21.14 -5.26
C LYS A 561 22.19 20.02 -6.11
N ALA A 562 22.18 18.78 -5.64
CA ALA A 562 22.62 17.63 -6.42
C ALA A 562 21.85 17.48 -7.74
N ARG A 563 20.52 17.65 -7.72
CA ARG A 563 19.66 17.62 -8.91
C ARG A 563 19.98 18.74 -9.89
N ILE A 564 20.19 19.98 -9.43
CA ILE A 564 20.62 21.11 -10.26
C ILE A 564 21.99 20.83 -10.90
N LEU A 565 22.93 20.26 -10.15
CA LEU A 565 24.27 19.92 -10.65
C LEU A 565 24.22 18.79 -11.69
N ARG A 566 23.31 17.82 -11.55
CA ARG A 566 23.02 16.83 -12.59
C ARG A 566 22.41 17.48 -13.83
N ALA A 567 21.55 18.48 -13.68
CA ALA A 567 20.99 19.23 -14.80
C ALA A 567 22.09 19.87 -15.68
N VAL A 568 23.17 20.38 -15.07
CA VAL A 568 24.33 20.95 -15.79
C VAL A 568 24.95 19.94 -16.75
N ARG A 569 25.03 18.66 -16.35
CA ARG A 569 25.52 17.59 -17.24
C ARG A 569 24.68 17.49 -18.51
N HIS A 570 23.35 17.52 -18.37
CA HIS A 570 22.45 17.40 -19.50
C HIS A 570 22.55 18.60 -20.46
N VAL A 571 22.80 19.80 -19.94
CA VAL A 571 22.92 21.01 -20.75
C VAL A 571 24.31 21.16 -21.41
N VAL A 572 25.37 20.62 -20.79
CA VAL A 572 26.74 20.63 -21.35
C VAL A 572 26.94 19.50 -22.38
N GLY A 573 26.15 18.42 -22.31
CA GLY A 573 26.25 17.25 -23.17
C GLY A 573 27.50 16.41 -22.85
N ASP A 574 28.00 15.68 -23.85
CA ASP A 574 29.13 14.73 -23.70
C ASP A 574 30.52 15.39 -23.56
N ASN A 575 30.57 16.72 -23.38
CA ASN A 575 31.85 17.44 -23.23
C ASN A 575 32.35 17.38 -21.78
N THR A 576 32.78 16.19 -21.36
CA THR A 576 33.24 15.88 -20.00
C THR A 576 34.41 16.77 -19.56
N LYS A 577 35.29 17.16 -20.50
CA LYS A 577 36.39 18.08 -20.22
C LYS A 577 35.90 19.43 -19.73
N ARG A 578 34.94 20.01 -20.43
CA ARG A 578 34.37 21.31 -20.09
C ARG A 578 33.62 21.26 -18.76
N LEU A 579 32.90 20.17 -18.51
CA LEU A 579 32.20 19.93 -17.25
C LEU A 579 33.20 19.90 -16.07
N CYS A 580 34.33 19.18 -16.22
CA CYS A 580 35.40 19.14 -15.22
C CYS A 580 36.12 20.48 -15.04
N ASP A 581 36.40 21.22 -16.10
CA ASP A 581 37.04 22.55 -16.00
C ASP A 581 36.16 23.52 -15.20
N VAL A 582 34.85 23.50 -15.45
CA VAL A 582 33.88 24.36 -14.79
C VAL A 582 33.69 23.98 -13.32
N PHE A 583 33.58 22.68 -12.99
CA PHE A 583 33.49 22.22 -11.60
C PHE A 583 34.80 22.42 -10.82
N GLY A 584 35.94 22.12 -11.44
CA GLY A 584 37.27 22.20 -10.84
C GLY A 584 37.72 23.63 -10.54
N GLN A 585 37.44 24.59 -11.43
CA GLN A 585 37.93 25.96 -11.25
C GLN A 585 37.02 26.84 -10.39
N ARG A 586 35.70 26.67 -10.47
CA ARG A 586 34.74 27.60 -9.85
C ARG A 586 34.11 27.08 -8.56
N ILE A 587 33.96 25.76 -8.41
CA ILE A 587 32.98 25.19 -7.48
C ILE A 587 33.63 24.37 -6.37
N LEU A 588 34.41 23.36 -6.75
CA LEU A 588 35.06 22.46 -5.81
C LEU A 588 35.98 23.19 -4.81
N PRO A 589 36.75 24.24 -5.17
CA PRO A 589 37.56 24.98 -4.20
C PRO A 589 36.75 25.68 -3.10
N GLY A 590 35.53 26.13 -3.41
CA GLY A 590 34.64 26.82 -2.47
C GLY A 590 33.91 25.86 -1.55
N LEU A 591 33.35 24.79 -2.12
CA LEU A 591 32.71 23.72 -1.33
C LEU A 591 33.70 23.00 -0.43
N TRP A 592 34.92 22.78 -0.90
CA TRP A 592 35.99 22.19 -0.08
C TRP A 592 36.26 23.04 1.16
N ARG A 593 36.43 24.36 0.98
CA ARG A 593 36.60 25.30 2.11
C ARG A 593 35.39 25.32 3.04
N ALA A 594 34.17 25.31 2.52
CA ALA A 594 32.95 25.27 3.33
C ALA A 594 32.78 23.95 4.08
N SER A 595 33.21 22.83 3.50
CA SER A 595 33.13 21.50 4.11
C SER A 595 34.06 21.32 5.32
N GLN A 596 35.07 22.20 5.45
CA GLN A 596 35.98 22.24 6.59
C GLN A 596 35.41 23.02 7.80
N ALA A 597 34.25 23.67 7.66
CA ALA A 597 33.57 24.33 8.77
C ALA A 597 32.93 23.30 9.72
N GLU A 598 32.99 23.54 11.03
CA GLU A 598 32.31 22.69 12.02
C GLU A 598 30.78 22.91 12.01
N GLY A 599 30.01 21.85 12.22
CA GLY A 599 28.55 21.89 12.32
C GLY A 599 27.79 21.46 11.05
N GLN A 600 26.49 21.78 11.00
CA GLN A 600 25.56 21.34 9.95
C GLN A 600 25.93 21.87 8.56
N THR A 601 26.54 23.05 8.51
CA THR A 601 27.08 23.71 7.31
C THR A 601 28.19 22.92 6.64
N GLY A 602 29.17 22.44 7.41
CA GLY A 602 30.26 21.61 6.88
C GLY A 602 29.75 20.28 6.35
N HIS A 603 28.83 19.65 7.08
CA HIS A 603 28.17 18.42 6.64
C HIS A 603 27.38 18.60 5.34
N LEU A 604 26.65 19.72 5.18
CA LEU A 604 25.86 19.95 3.97
C LEU A 604 26.75 20.30 2.76
N ALA A 605 27.77 21.14 2.94
CA ALA A 605 28.77 21.41 1.90
C ALA A 605 29.46 20.14 1.43
N MET A 606 29.70 19.20 2.34
CA MET A 606 30.27 17.90 2.02
C MET A 606 29.32 17.00 1.21
N ARG A 607 28.04 16.93 1.58
CA ARG A 607 27.02 16.18 0.79
C ARG A 607 26.95 16.69 -0.64
N VAL A 608 26.97 18.01 -0.84
CA VAL A 608 26.98 18.63 -2.16
C VAL A 608 28.25 18.26 -2.94
N LEU A 609 29.43 18.26 -2.29
CA LEU A 609 30.70 17.86 -2.92
C LEU A 609 30.67 16.39 -3.38
N ILE A 610 30.16 15.47 -2.55
CA ILE A 610 29.98 14.05 -2.90
C ILE A 610 29.04 13.89 -4.11
N ALA A 611 27.92 14.62 -4.13
CA ALA A 611 26.97 14.57 -5.23
C ALA A 611 27.55 15.10 -6.56
N ILE A 612 28.39 16.13 -6.52
CA ILE A 612 29.13 16.64 -7.70
C ILE A 612 30.06 15.55 -8.21
N LEU A 613 30.88 14.97 -7.34
CA LEU A 613 31.83 13.93 -7.72
C LEU A 613 31.13 12.70 -8.33
N HIS A 614 30.00 12.27 -7.75
CA HIS A 614 29.17 11.21 -8.35
C HIS A 614 28.72 11.57 -9.76
N SER A 615 28.22 12.78 -9.95
CA SER A 615 27.65 13.24 -11.23
C SER A 615 28.71 13.35 -12.33
N VAL A 616 29.94 13.73 -11.95
CA VAL A 616 31.13 13.82 -12.84
C VAL A 616 31.73 12.44 -13.14
N LEU A 617 31.66 11.47 -12.23
CA LEU A 617 32.13 10.10 -12.47
C LEU A 617 31.12 9.27 -13.27
N ALA A 618 29.82 9.45 -13.05
CA ALA A 618 28.79 8.78 -13.83
C ALA A 618 28.81 9.18 -15.33
N SER A 619 29.47 10.29 -15.70
CA SER A 619 29.66 10.72 -17.09
C SER A 619 30.89 10.14 -17.78
N SER A 620 31.79 9.43 -17.06
CA SER A 620 32.95 8.75 -17.66
C SER A 620 32.70 7.26 -17.98
N SER A 621 31.53 6.71 -17.63
CA SER A 621 31.22 5.28 -17.78
C SER A 621 31.16 4.74 -19.23
N THR A 622 31.37 5.56 -20.26
CA THR A 622 31.27 5.16 -21.67
C THR A 622 32.62 4.89 -22.36
N GLY A 623 33.76 4.84 -21.65
CA GLY A 623 35.04 4.51 -22.27
C GLY A 623 36.18 4.18 -21.31
N HIS A 624 37.24 3.52 -21.81
CA HIS A 624 38.48 3.35 -21.06
C HIS A 624 39.26 4.67 -21.08
N HIS A 625 39.27 5.40 -19.97
CA HIS A 625 39.90 6.70 -19.88
C HIS A 625 41.36 6.61 -19.39
N GLY A 626 42.26 7.32 -20.08
CA GLY A 626 43.66 7.45 -19.68
C GLY A 626 43.84 8.39 -18.47
N PRO A 627 45.03 8.39 -17.84
CA PRO A 627 45.29 9.17 -16.61
C PRO A 627 45.17 10.69 -16.76
N GLU A 628 45.21 11.22 -17.99
CA GLU A 628 45.03 12.63 -18.31
C GLU A 628 43.55 13.03 -18.46
N HIS A 629 42.62 12.09 -18.25
CA HIS A 629 41.21 12.38 -18.38
C HIS A 629 40.75 13.39 -17.30
N PRO A 630 39.98 14.43 -17.67
CA PRO A 630 39.60 15.52 -16.77
C PRO A 630 38.89 15.06 -15.49
N VAL A 631 38.11 13.97 -15.56
CA VAL A 631 37.44 13.35 -14.40
C VAL A 631 38.46 12.73 -13.43
N ILE A 632 39.51 12.09 -13.98
CA ILE A 632 40.56 11.45 -13.19
C ILE A 632 41.43 12.51 -12.51
N LEU A 633 41.76 13.61 -13.20
CA LEU A 633 42.50 14.73 -12.63
C LEU A 633 41.73 15.40 -11.50
N LEU A 634 40.42 15.64 -11.71
CA LEU A 634 39.54 16.22 -10.71
C LEU A 634 39.39 15.30 -9.49
N TRP A 635 39.34 13.98 -9.67
CA TRP A 635 39.39 13.03 -8.55
C TRP A 635 40.73 13.06 -7.81
N GLN A 636 41.86 13.14 -8.51
CA GLN A 636 43.17 13.19 -7.86
C GLN A 636 43.35 14.47 -7.03
N GLU A 637 42.80 15.59 -7.50
CA GLU A 637 42.88 16.89 -6.84
C GLU A 637 41.94 16.99 -5.63
N TYR A 638 40.73 16.42 -5.70
CA TYR A 638 39.70 16.54 -4.66
C TYR A 638 39.38 15.22 -3.93
N GLY A 639 40.09 14.12 -4.21
CA GLY A 639 39.85 12.81 -3.61
C GLY A 639 40.12 12.77 -2.10
N GLN A 640 41.04 13.60 -1.63
CA GLN A 640 41.28 13.80 -0.18
C GLN A 640 40.05 14.38 0.53
N CYS A 641 39.16 15.05 -0.20
CA CYS A 641 37.93 15.61 0.34
C CYS A 641 36.88 14.55 0.66
N LEU A 642 36.94 13.40 -0.01
CA LEU A 642 36.07 12.24 0.26
C LEU A 642 36.57 11.40 1.45
N GLU A 643 37.87 11.47 1.77
CA GLU A 643 38.49 10.69 2.84
C GLU A 643 37.98 11.12 4.22
N ALA A 644 38.00 12.42 4.54
CA ALA A 644 37.60 12.91 5.86
C ALA A 644 36.14 12.56 6.27
N PRO A 645 35.11 12.72 5.42
CA PRO A 645 33.72 12.39 5.75
C PRO A 645 33.48 10.89 5.93
N LEU A 646 34.03 10.06 5.04
CA LEU A 646 33.89 8.62 5.11
C LEU A 646 34.48 8.04 6.40
N LEU A 647 35.53 8.69 6.91
CA LEU A 647 36.19 8.35 8.18
C LEU A 647 35.53 8.97 9.42
N GLN A 648 34.81 10.10 9.31
CA GLN A 648 34.26 10.85 10.44
C GLN A 648 32.74 10.69 10.69
N LEU A 649 31.98 10.08 9.76
CA LEU A 649 30.53 9.86 9.93
C LEU A 649 30.21 8.85 11.06
N GLN A 650 29.49 9.30 12.09
CA GLN A 650 28.98 8.42 13.15
C GLN A 650 27.82 7.56 12.63
N CYS A 651 27.89 6.24 12.83
CA CYS A 651 26.89 5.24 12.42
C CYS A 651 25.57 5.26 13.21
N ASN A 652 25.18 6.37 13.82
CA ASN A 652 23.89 6.41 14.51
C ASN A 652 22.78 6.44 13.45
N ILE A 653 22.23 5.26 13.19
CA ILE A 653 20.98 5.06 12.47
C ILE A 653 19.91 5.78 13.29
N ALA A 654 19.64 7.05 12.98
CA ALA A 654 18.39 7.66 13.39
C ALA A 654 17.28 6.87 12.68
N SER A 655 16.24 6.54 13.44
CA SER A 655 15.08 5.72 13.06
C SER A 655 14.24 6.27 11.89
N ASP A 656 14.62 7.42 11.32
CA ASP A 656 13.73 8.23 10.49
C ASP A 656 14.05 8.16 8.98
N GLY A 657 14.76 7.13 8.53
CA GLY A 657 14.84 6.78 7.10
C GLY A 657 15.53 7.79 6.17
N GLN A 658 16.12 8.87 6.68
CA GLN A 658 16.86 9.83 5.85
C GLN A 658 18.16 9.17 5.35
N GLU A 659 18.26 9.01 4.02
CA GLU A 659 19.38 8.35 3.36
C GLU A 659 20.72 8.95 3.79
N GLN A 660 21.56 8.05 4.30
CA GLN A 660 22.80 8.39 4.97
C GLN A 660 23.79 9.02 3.96
N PRO A 661 24.62 10.00 4.38
CA PRO A 661 25.78 10.47 3.59
C PRO A 661 26.71 9.34 3.15
N LEU A 662 26.60 8.19 3.83
CA LEU A 662 27.27 6.95 3.54
C LEU A 662 26.85 6.30 2.22
N ALA A 663 25.55 6.24 1.91
CA ALA A 663 25.06 5.57 0.71
C ALA A 663 25.56 6.29 -0.55
N ALA A 664 25.43 7.62 -0.58
CA ALA A 664 25.95 8.46 -1.66
C ALA A 664 27.48 8.38 -1.80
N ALA A 665 28.22 8.31 -0.69
CA ALA A 665 29.67 8.13 -0.73
C ALA A 665 30.08 6.72 -1.24
N VAL A 666 29.27 5.69 -0.94
CA VAL A 666 29.46 4.34 -1.49
C VAL A 666 29.17 4.30 -2.99
N GLU A 667 28.14 5.00 -3.47
CA GLU A 667 27.86 5.13 -4.91
C GLU A 667 29.00 5.85 -5.65
N VAL A 668 29.57 6.90 -5.06
CA VAL A 668 30.77 7.58 -5.59
C VAL A 668 31.97 6.63 -5.67
N LEU A 669 32.23 5.86 -4.62
CA LEU A 669 33.33 4.88 -4.61
C LEU A 669 33.09 3.74 -5.60
N ALA A 670 31.84 3.29 -5.76
CA ALA A 670 31.47 2.28 -6.75
C ALA A 670 31.70 2.80 -8.18
N ALA A 671 31.31 4.05 -8.47
CA ALA A 671 31.59 4.70 -9.73
C ALA A 671 33.10 4.88 -9.97
N ALA A 672 33.87 5.27 -8.94
CA ALA A 672 35.33 5.37 -9.03
C ALA A 672 36.03 4.01 -9.22
N CYS A 673 35.49 2.93 -8.64
CA CYS A 673 35.99 1.57 -8.86
C CYS A 673 35.74 1.06 -10.28
N ALA A 674 34.78 1.63 -11.02
CA ALA A 674 34.56 1.31 -12.42
C ALA A 674 35.66 1.88 -13.35
N GLU A 675 36.45 2.85 -12.86
CA GLU A 675 37.57 3.45 -13.60
C GLU A 675 38.90 2.73 -13.26
N PRO A 676 39.58 2.09 -14.24
CA PRO A 676 40.80 1.30 -13.98
C PRO A 676 41.92 2.09 -13.30
N VAL A 677 42.04 3.39 -13.60
CA VAL A 677 43.07 4.28 -13.05
C VAL A 677 42.80 4.65 -11.59
N LEU A 678 41.53 4.70 -11.18
CA LEU A 678 41.11 5.09 -9.84
C LEU A 678 40.86 3.90 -8.91
N LEU A 679 40.71 2.68 -9.46
CA LEU A 679 40.42 1.45 -8.74
C LEU A 679 41.31 1.24 -7.51
N HIS A 680 42.62 1.42 -7.63
CA HIS A 680 43.53 1.21 -6.50
C HIS A 680 43.29 2.21 -5.36
N GLN A 681 43.06 3.48 -5.69
CA GLN A 681 42.80 4.54 -4.72
C GLN A 681 41.44 4.35 -4.05
N ALA A 682 40.40 4.01 -4.83
CA ALA A 682 39.06 3.74 -4.33
C ALA A 682 39.03 2.52 -3.39
N LEU A 683 39.72 1.43 -3.75
CA LEU A 683 39.85 0.24 -2.90
C LEU A 683 40.62 0.53 -1.60
N GLN A 684 41.69 1.34 -1.63
CA GLN A 684 42.39 1.73 -0.41
C GLN A 684 41.48 2.54 0.53
N LEU A 685 40.66 3.45 -0.01
CA LEU A 685 39.75 4.27 0.77
C LEU A 685 38.60 3.45 1.37
N LEU A 686 38.06 2.49 0.61
CA LEU A 686 37.10 1.48 1.09
C LEU A 686 37.71 0.65 2.23
N LEU A 687 38.93 0.15 2.06
CA LEU A 687 39.62 -0.67 3.06
C LEU A 687 39.89 0.12 4.35
N ARG A 688 40.37 1.36 4.27
CA ARG A 688 40.60 2.23 5.44
C ARG A 688 39.32 2.52 6.19
N THR A 689 38.24 2.78 5.45
CA THR A 689 36.91 3.03 6.01
C THR A 689 36.37 1.80 6.74
N ALA A 690 36.51 0.61 6.14
CA ALA A 690 36.13 -0.66 6.77
C ALA A 690 36.96 -0.97 8.02
N GLN A 691 38.28 -0.72 7.99
CA GLN A 691 39.18 -0.92 9.13
C GLN A 691 38.82 -0.03 10.33
N ILE A 692 38.59 1.26 10.10
CA ILE A 692 38.21 2.20 11.16
C ILE A 692 36.86 1.83 11.76
N ARG A 693 35.89 1.39 10.95
CA ARG A 693 34.57 0.95 11.46
C ARG A 693 34.60 -0.39 12.17
N GLY A 694 35.45 -1.32 11.74
CA GLY A 694 35.72 -2.55 12.46
C GLY A 694 36.29 -2.28 13.86
N ALA A 695 37.14 -1.26 14.01
CA ALA A 695 37.71 -0.84 15.28
C ALA A 695 36.67 -0.17 16.21
N VAL A 696 35.81 0.73 15.68
CA VAL A 696 34.74 1.38 16.47
C VAL A 696 33.64 0.38 16.87
N GLY A 697 33.32 -0.59 16.01
CA GLY A 697 32.38 -1.68 16.32
C GLY A 697 32.90 -2.62 17.41
N ALA A 698 34.21 -2.89 17.44
CA ALA A 698 34.87 -3.65 18.50
C ALA A 698 34.89 -2.87 19.84
N GLU A 699 35.20 -1.56 19.83
CA GLU A 699 35.12 -0.71 21.02
C GLU A 699 33.69 -0.56 21.57
N ALA A 700 32.67 -0.47 20.69
CA ALA A 700 31.27 -0.41 21.10
C ALA A 700 30.76 -1.75 21.66
N ALA A 701 31.25 -2.88 21.11
CA ALA A 701 30.97 -4.22 21.63
C ALA A 701 31.66 -4.47 22.99
N ASP A 702 32.88 -3.97 23.19
CA ASP A 702 33.56 -4.00 24.48
C ASP A 702 32.88 -3.07 25.51
N ARG A 703 32.49 -1.85 25.14
CA ARG A 703 31.74 -0.96 26.05
C ARG A 703 30.36 -1.48 26.44
N ARG A 704 29.70 -2.29 25.59
CA ARG A 704 28.46 -3.01 25.94
C ARG A 704 28.72 -4.21 26.85
N LYS A 705 29.85 -4.91 26.73
CA LYS A 705 30.27 -5.97 27.66
C LYS A 705 30.63 -5.41 29.06
N TYR A 706 31.18 -4.21 29.14
CA TYR A 706 31.51 -3.57 30.43
C TYR A 706 30.36 -2.83 31.12
N ARG A 707 29.19 -2.67 30.47
CA ARG A 707 27.97 -2.11 31.12
C ARG A 707 27.04 -3.16 31.75
N PHE A 708 27.29 -4.46 31.53
CA PHE A 708 26.52 -5.55 32.14
C PHE A 708 27.24 -6.26 33.30
N ILE A 709 28.40 -5.76 33.75
CA ILE A 709 29.20 -6.39 34.83
C ILE A 709 29.36 -5.48 36.07
N THR A 710 28.80 -4.28 36.10
CA THR A 710 28.94 -3.34 37.24
C THR A 710 27.62 -2.67 37.66
N LEU A 711 26.56 -3.46 37.82
CA LEU A 711 25.37 -3.09 38.60
C LEU A 711 24.90 -4.30 39.42
N ASP A 712 25.78 -4.80 40.29
CA ASP A 712 25.40 -5.73 41.37
C ASP A 712 26.44 -5.67 42.51
N SER A 713 26.54 -4.52 43.19
CA SER A 713 27.15 -4.43 44.52
C SER A 713 26.89 -3.07 45.20
N GLY A 714 26.05 -3.08 46.26
CA GLY A 714 25.93 -2.02 47.29
C GLY A 714 24.65 -1.20 47.17
N LEU A 715 23.54 -1.58 47.83
CA LEU A 715 23.19 -1.24 49.23
C LEU A 715 23.26 0.27 49.52
N ASP A 716 22.12 0.94 49.41
CA ASP A 716 21.31 1.36 50.58
C ASP A 716 19.81 1.18 50.28
#